data_AF-K2BCA4-F1
#
_entry.id   AF-K2BCA4-F1
#
_cell.length_a   1.000
_cell.length_b   1.000
_cell.length_c   1.000
_cell.angle_alpha   90.00
_cell.angle_beta   90.00
_cell.angle_gamma   90.00
#
_symmetry.space_group_name_H-M   'P 1'
#
loop_
_entity.id
_entity.type
_entity.pdbx_description
1 polymer ?
#
loop_
_entity_poly.entity_id
_entity_poly.type
_entity_poly.pdbx_seq_one_letter_code
_entity_poly.pdbx_strand_id
1 'polypeptide(L)'
;MFIQKLKTFLNISKKKQPELIQWFKEALEWVETYEKIKDYKNVILAIRELILKHKSLLNYNEELIKKLYVLESSNVEEVSRKAWEKIKKVRDLSTELSSRLTLLEKRLAVNEEKNKAETEKYKKERQEKEYKIQVKEIKTLLKNKEYSKALSLWKKIAFDFPNKKEAIILLTEVQNAYNKSKIVQEKDSKKAKKVDKILSDIWVDLSVKEKNKWLLASIREKYREQREKTQSKNEKLKRLRTLSELDKLLVNSWTISDIDGEKIDDNFFNVINTWLTKDIQWFELQWFDIFWKIIGKDKIIWDTFWFNKVDNSKVVFYIWDATGHWVQSWFVVAVLSKLFFDHSKKVKVFKDLFLKLNNELKEKIKWRMFVTSIFFEWDSIKNTLSSIWAGHIPIFIYRKEQNKVEKVIAWWLALWVRLINNVSSIKVKDIELNDWDVALIYTDWILETKDITWNMYWINRFEESFLKAVTNFTNPKKIQEQILKEANDFKWNQSFDDDVTLIVFVRDKNKDLISNKAELEKILQESNVKKTNMQIKNTTKQEVIDKIKKEKYDRELKIRLQRLDRLHKVWEYIKLKQDVLIYYKEWFVHDKMKYYLEKAIWNEQRVIAKKQEDKLQKKYQVLVDLYKKWEYNIVIKEAIDVIFKNWKI
;
A
#
# COMPACT_ATOMS: atom_id res chain seq x y z
N MET A 1 -35.21 12.26 -4.52
CA MET A 1 -36.61 11.97 -4.90
C MET A 1 -36.72 11.12 -6.18
N PHE A 2 -36.06 11.46 -7.29
CA PHE A 2 -36.06 10.65 -8.54
C PHE A 2 -35.46 9.24 -8.35
N ILE A 3 -34.29 9.10 -7.73
CA ILE A 3 -33.64 7.79 -7.45
C ILE A 3 -34.51 6.90 -6.54
N GLN A 4 -35.33 7.51 -5.69
CA GLN A 4 -36.19 6.80 -4.74
C GLN A 4 -37.47 6.29 -5.44
N LYS A 5 -38.00 7.06 -6.39
CA LYS A 5 -39.02 6.60 -7.36
C LYS A 5 -38.45 5.55 -8.34
N LEU A 6 -37.18 5.66 -8.71
CA LEU A 6 -36.46 4.68 -9.54
C LEU A 6 -36.22 3.36 -8.79
N LYS A 7 -36.05 3.38 -7.48
CA LYS A 7 -35.96 2.18 -6.63
C LYS A 7 -37.31 1.47 -6.44
N THR A 8 -38.41 2.21 -6.41
CA THR A 8 -39.76 1.63 -6.46
C THR A 8 -40.08 1.07 -7.85
N PHE A 9 -39.56 1.70 -8.90
CA PHE A 9 -39.57 1.23 -10.29
C PHE A 9 -38.74 -0.04 -10.54
N LEU A 10 -37.76 -0.36 -9.69
CA LEU A 10 -36.93 -1.57 -9.81
C LEU A 10 -37.59 -2.84 -9.24
N ASN A 11 -38.76 -2.73 -8.61
CA ASN A 11 -39.38 -3.83 -7.87
C ASN A 11 -40.81 -4.10 -8.36
N ILE A 12 -40.99 -4.75 -9.52
CA ILE A 12 -42.32 -5.18 -9.97
C ILE A 12 -42.31 -6.64 -10.41
N SER A 13 -42.77 -7.49 -9.50
CA SER A 13 -43.39 -8.77 -9.82
C SER A 13 -44.84 -8.54 -10.28
N LYS A 14 -45.20 -9.19 -11.39
CA LYS A 14 -46.56 -9.63 -11.82
C LYS A 14 -47.74 -8.62 -11.76
N LYS A 15 -48.32 -8.42 -12.96
CA LYS A 15 -49.68 -7.94 -13.32
C LYS A 15 -49.88 -6.43 -13.57
N LYS A 16 -49.88 -6.04 -14.85
CA LYS A 16 -51.01 -5.47 -15.65
C LYS A 16 -50.46 -4.80 -16.92
N GLN A 17 -50.93 -5.24 -18.09
CA GLN A 17 -50.45 -4.77 -19.41
C GLN A 17 -50.81 -3.32 -19.85
N PRO A 18 -51.60 -2.49 -19.14
CA PRO A 18 -51.77 -1.07 -19.49
C PRO A 18 -50.71 -0.10 -18.92
N GLU A 19 -50.02 -0.45 -17.82
CA GLU A 19 -49.14 0.48 -17.08
C GLU A 19 -47.83 0.81 -17.82
N LEU A 20 -47.34 -0.09 -18.68
CA LEU A 20 -46.04 0.03 -19.35
C LEU A 20 -46.01 1.13 -20.42
N ILE A 21 -47.16 1.47 -21.01
CA ILE A 21 -47.30 2.54 -22.01
C ILE A 21 -47.28 3.90 -21.33
N GLN A 22 -47.92 4.02 -20.17
CA GLN A 22 -48.00 5.25 -19.40
C GLN A 22 -46.62 5.63 -18.83
N TRP A 23 -45.89 4.65 -18.27
CA TRP A 23 -44.56 4.88 -17.71
C TRP A 23 -43.50 5.24 -18.75
N PHE A 24 -43.58 4.71 -19.97
CA PHE A 24 -42.67 5.11 -21.05
C PHE A 24 -42.89 6.56 -21.46
N LYS A 25 -44.14 6.99 -21.55
CA LYS A 25 -44.49 8.39 -21.86
C LYS A 25 -44.00 9.34 -20.76
N GLU A 26 -44.24 9.01 -19.50
CA GLU A 26 -43.74 9.80 -18.36
C GLU A 26 -42.20 9.91 -18.36
N ALA A 27 -41.49 8.80 -18.60
CA ALA A 27 -40.03 8.82 -18.70
C ALA A 27 -39.55 9.71 -19.87
N LEU A 28 -40.27 9.71 -20.99
CA LEU A 28 -39.97 10.54 -22.15
C LEU A 28 -40.19 12.04 -21.85
N GLU A 29 -41.25 12.40 -21.13
CA GLU A 29 -41.53 13.79 -20.70
C GLU A 29 -40.43 14.35 -19.79
N TRP A 30 -39.89 13.52 -18.88
CA TRP A 30 -38.75 13.91 -18.06
C TRP A 30 -37.48 14.11 -18.88
N VAL A 31 -37.19 13.20 -19.83
CA VAL A 31 -36.07 13.36 -20.77
C VAL A 31 -36.19 14.68 -21.53
N GLU A 32 -37.37 15.01 -22.04
CA GLU A 32 -37.64 16.27 -22.74
C GLU A 32 -37.47 17.50 -21.84
N THR A 33 -37.78 17.37 -20.56
CA THR A 33 -37.56 18.44 -19.57
C THR A 33 -36.08 18.72 -19.36
N TYR A 34 -35.25 17.68 -19.24
CA TYR A 34 -33.79 17.83 -19.11
C TYR A 34 -33.14 18.31 -20.41
N GLU A 35 -33.68 17.95 -21.58
CA GLU A 35 -33.26 18.49 -22.88
C GLU A 35 -33.51 20.00 -22.96
N LYS A 36 -34.65 20.50 -22.45
CA LYS A 36 -34.95 21.94 -22.37
C LYS A 36 -33.99 22.70 -21.45
N ILE A 37 -33.58 22.07 -20.35
CA ILE A 37 -32.64 22.63 -19.37
C ILE A 37 -31.18 22.54 -19.87
N LYS A 38 -30.93 21.90 -21.02
CA LYS A 38 -29.59 21.65 -21.61
C LYS A 38 -28.67 20.81 -20.72
N ASP A 39 -29.24 19.97 -19.86
CA ASP A 39 -28.47 19.01 -19.07
C ASP A 39 -28.25 17.72 -19.87
N TYR A 40 -27.49 17.83 -20.97
CA TYR A 40 -27.35 16.72 -21.93
C TYR A 40 -26.67 15.49 -21.32
N LYS A 41 -25.86 15.66 -20.26
CA LYS A 41 -25.21 14.54 -19.56
C LYS A 41 -26.25 13.63 -18.90
N ASN A 42 -27.19 14.22 -18.16
CA ASN A 42 -28.24 13.45 -17.50
C ASN A 42 -29.27 12.90 -18.50
N VAL A 43 -29.54 13.62 -19.59
CA VAL A 43 -30.35 13.12 -20.73
C VAL A 43 -29.74 11.85 -21.33
N ILE A 44 -28.44 11.86 -21.65
CA ILE A 44 -27.74 10.71 -22.23
C ILE A 44 -27.82 9.49 -21.30
N LEU A 45 -27.62 9.70 -20.00
CA LEU A 45 -27.70 8.63 -19.00
C LEU A 45 -29.11 8.03 -18.93
N ALA A 46 -30.15 8.87 -18.86
CA ALA A 46 -31.54 8.42 -18.82
C ALA A 46 -31.95 7.66 -20.08
N ILE A 47 -31.57 8.15 -21.28
CA ILE A 47 -31.87 7.48 -22.55
C ILE A 47 -31.16 6.13 -22.64
N ARG A 48 -29.89 6.04 -22.23
CA ARG A 48 -29.14 4.76 -22.21
C ARG A 48 -29.77 3.74 -21.28
N GLU A 49 -30.21 4.16 -20.09
CA GLU A 49 -30.90 3.28 -19.16
C GLU A 49 -32.24 2.76 -19.74
N LEU A 50 -33.00 3.62 -20.40
CA LEU A 50 -34.22 3.23 -21.10
C LEU A 50 -33.92 2.21 -22.21
N ILE A 51 -32.90 2.45 -23.05
CA ILE A 51 -32.50 1.52 -24.11
C ILE A 51 -32.14 0.15 -23.52
N LEU A 52 -31.35 0.11 -22.46
CA LEU A 52 -30.95 -1.14 -21.79
C LEU A 52 -32.15 -1.94 -21.29
N LYS A 53 -33.13 -1.27 -20.65
CA LYS A 53 -34.35 -1.92 -20.17
C LYS A 53 -35.21 -2.47 -21.31
N HIS A 54 -35.33 -1.74 -22.41
CA HIS A 54 -36.07 -2.20 -23.59
C HIS A 54 -35.36 -3.40 -24.24
N LYS A 55 -34.02 -3.39 -24.35
CA LYS A 55 -33.23 -4.54 -24.85
C LYS A 55 -33.40 -5.77 -23.96
N SER A 56 -33.35 -5.61 -22.64
CA SER A 56 -33.57 -6.70 -21.69
C SER A 56 -34.97 -7.30 -21.80
N LEU A 57 -35.99 -6.47 -22.00
CA LEU A 57 -37.37 -6.91 -22.14
C LEU A 57 -37.61 -7.64 -23.47
N LEU A 58 -36.97 -7.18 -24.55
CA LEU A 58 -36.98 -7.88 -25.84
C LEU A 58 -36.36 -9.29 -25.71
N ASN A 59 -35.18 -9.41 -25.09
CA ASN A 59 -34.56 -10.71 -24.84
C ASN A 59 -35.47 -11.64 -24.00
N TYR A 60 -36.10 -11.11 -22.96
CA TYR A 60 -37.05 -11.87 -22.15
C TYR A 60 -38.26 -12.34 -22.98
N ASN A 61 -38.81 -11.47 -23.83
CA ASN A 61 -39.92 -11.83 -24.71
C ASN A 61 -39.52 -12.92 -25.72
N GLU A 62 -38.31 -12.85 -26.28
CA GLU A 62 -37.78 -13.89 -27.17
C GLU A 62 -37.65 -15.25 -26.46
N GLU A 63 -37.11 -15.28 -25.24
CA GLU A 63 -37.04 -16.51 -24.44
C GLU A 63 -38.41 -17.06 -24.07
N LEU A 64 -39.35 -16.18 -23.74
CA LEU A 64 -40.73 -16.56 -23.41
C LEU A 64 -41.44 -17.15 -24.64
N ILE A 65 -41.25 -16.55 -25.82
CA ILE A 65 -41.75 -17.09 -27.09
C ILE A 65 -41.17 -18.49 -27.35
N LYS A 66 -39.85 -18.69 -27.17
CA LYS A 66 -39.22 -20.02 -27.32
C LYS A 66 -39.87 -21.08 -26.42
N LYS A 67 -40.18 -20.74 -25.17
CA LYS A 67 -40.87 -21.63 -24.22
C LYS A 67 -42.32 -21.89 -24.62
N LEU A 68 -43.02 -20.88 -25.15
CA LEU A 68 -44.40 -21.02 -25.58
C LEU A 68 -44.56 -21.87 -26.86
N TYR A 69 -43.57 -21.88 -27.76
CA TYR A 69 -43.59 -22.74 -28.95
C TYR A 69 -43.63 -24.24 -28.61
N VAL A 70 -43.00 -24.64 -27.50
CA VAL A 70 -43.06 -26.02 -27.00
C VAL A 70 -44.48 -26.37 -26.51
N LEU A 71 -45.23 -25.40 -25.99
CA LEU A 71 -46.61 -25.59 -25.55
C LEU A 71 -47.62 -25.51 -26.70
N GLU A 72 -47.32 -24.72 -27.73
CA GLU A 72 -48.10 -24.64 -28.97
C GLU A 72 -48.09 -25.97 -29.73
N SER A 73 -46.95 -26.67 -29.73
CA SER A 73 -46.79 -28.00 -30.35
C SER A 73 -47.37 -29.16 -29.53
N SER A 74 -48.08 -28.88 -28.43
CA SER A 74 -48.73 -29.90 -27.61
C SER A 74 -49.94 -30.53 -28.30
N ASN A 75 -50.14 -31.84 -28.12
CA ASN A 75 -51.30 -32.59 -28.61
C ASN A 75 -52.62 -32.24 -27.90
N VAL A 76 -52.58 -31.38 -26.87
CA VAL A 76 -53.76 -30.90 -26.15
C VAL A 76 -54.22 -29.57 -26.75
N GLU A 77 -55.34 -29.60 -27.47
CA GLU A 77 -55.87 -28.46 -28.26
C GLU A 77 -56.06 -27.17 -27.42
N GLU A 78 -56.58 -27.29 -26.20
CA GLU A 78 -56.77 -26.13 -25.32
C GLU A 78 -55.44 -25.48 -24.90
N VAL A 79 -54.40 -26.29 -24.69
CA VAL A 79 -53.06 -25.83 -24.31
C VAL A 79 -52.38 -25.17 -25.51
N SER A 80 -52.49 -25.77 -26.69
CA SER A 80 -51.96 -25.23 -27.94
C SER A 80 -52.59 -23.87 -28.27
N ARG A 81 -53.92 -23.77 -28.23
CA ARG A 81 -54.65 -22.51 -28.49
C ARG A 81 -54.27 -21.39 -27.51
N LYS A 82 -54.20 -21.70 -26.20
CA LYS A 82 -53.79 -20.74 -25.16
C LYS A 82 -52.33 -20.30 -25.33
N ALA A 83 -51.45 -21.17 -25.82
CA ALA A 83 -50.07 -20.82 -26.13
C ALA A 83 -49.99 -19.88 -27.35
N TRP A 84 -50.71 -20.18 -28.42
CA TRP A 84 -50.79 -19.34 -29.63
C TRP A 84 -51.26 -17.91 -29.32
N GLU A 85 -52.34 -17.76 -28.54
CA GLU A 85 -52.86 -16.44 -28.14
C GLU A 85 -51.84 -15.62 -27.34
N LYS A 86 -51.04 -16.29 -26.49
CA LYS A 86 -49.97 -15.65 -25.74
C LYS A 86 -48.79 -15.27 -26.62
N ILE A 87 -48.39 -16.12 -27.57
CA ILE A 87 -47.32 -15.83 -28.54
C ILE A 87 -47.66 -14.60 -29.35
N LYS A 88 -48.90 -14.50 -29.85
CA LYS A 88 -49.37 -13.33 -30.61
C LYS A 88 -49.23 -12.04 -29.81
N LYS A 89 -49.75 -12.02 -28.57
CA LYS A 89 -49.66 -10.85 -27.67
C LYS A 89 -48.21 -10.44 -27.37
N VAL A 90 -47.31 -11.41 -27.18
CA VAL A 90 -45.90 -11.13 -26.88
C VAL A 90 -45.18 -10.59 -28.11
N ARG A 91 -45.52 -11.07 -29.31
CA ARG A 91 -44.95 -10.56 -30.58
C ARG A 91 -45.39 -9.13 -30.88
N ASP A 92 -46.66 -8.81 -30.64
CA ASP A 92 -47.18 -7.44 -30.78
C ASP A 92 -46.42 -6.47 -29.86
N LEU A 93 -46.19 -6.87 -28.60
CA LEU A 93 -45.40 -6.10 -27.63
C LEU A 93 -43.92 -5.96 -28.05
N SER A 94 -43.28 -7.02 -28.55
CA SER A 94 -41.90 -6.94 -29.04
C SER A 94 -41.76 -6.00 -30.25
N THR A 95 -42.78 -5.92 -31.09
CA THR A 95 -42.80 -4.99 -32.24
C THR A 95 -42.90 -3.54 -31.76
N GLU A 96 -43.77 -3.26 -30.79
CA GLU A 96 -43.88 -1.95 -30.16
C GLU A 96 -42.58 -1.53 -29.45
N LEU A 97 -41.96 -2.42 -28.66
CA LEU A 97 -40.70 -2.16 -27.96
C LEU A 97 -39.56 -1.86 -28.94
N SER A 98 -39.48 -2.57 -30.07
CA SER A 98 -38.47 -2.33 -31.10
C SER A 98 -38.62 -0.95 -31.72
N SER A 99 -39.85 -0.50 -31.98
CA SER A 99 -40.13 0.86 -32.50
C SER A 99 -39.68 1.96 -31.53
N ARG A 100 -39.89 1.75 -30.23
CA ARG A 100 -39.47 2.69 -29.16
C ARG A 100 -37.96 2.74 -29.03
N LEU A 101 -37.29 1.60 -29.20
CA LEU A 101 -35.84 1.49 -29.12
C LEU A 101 -35.18 2.30 -30.24
N THR A 102 -35.67 2.20 -31.48
CA THR A 102 -35.20 3.01 -32.61
C THR A 102 -35.36 4.52 -32.35
N LEU A 103 -36.47 4.94 -31.73
CA LEU A 103 -36.70 6.34 -31.36
C LEU A 103 -35.69 6.83 -30.32
N LEU A 104 -35.42 6.02 -29.28
CA LEU A 104 -34.46 6.34 -28.22
C LEU A 104 -33.03 6.41 -28.76
N GLU A 105 -32.63 5.48 -29.63
CA GLU A 105 -31.29 5.47 -30.24
C GLU A 105 -31.06 6.72 -31.12
N LYS A 106 -32.09 7.16 -31.86
CA LYS A 106 -32.01 8.43 -32.62
C LYS A 106 -31.88 9.65 -31.70
N ARG A 107 -32.64 9.74 -30.61
CA ARG A 107 -32.53 10.83 -29.63
C ARG A 107 -31.19 10.83 -28.89
N LEU A 108 -30.62 9.65 -28.63
CA LEU A 108 -29.30 9.51 -28.01
C LEU A 108 -28.22 10.16 -28.86
N ALA A 109 -28.16 9.83 -30.16
CA ALA A 109 -27.16 10.36 -31.08
C ALA A 109 -27.16 11.91 -31.13
N VAL A 110 -28.35 12.51 -31.23
CA VAL A 110 -28.51 13.98 -31.25
C VAL A 110 -28.01 14.62 -29.96
N ASN A 111 -28.30 14.04 -28.80
CA ASN A 111 -27.88 14.61 -27.51
C ASN A 111 -26.39 14.41 -27.24
N GLU A 112 -25.78 13.34 -27.73
CA GLU A 112 -24.33 13.13 -27.68
C GLU A 112 -23.57 14.19 -28.48
N GLU A 113 -24.06 14.57 -29.67
CA GLU A 113 -23.49 15.67 -30.46
C GLU A 113 -23.62 17.01 -29.75
N LYS A 114 -24.79 17.32 -29.18
CA LYS A 114 -25.02 18.56 -28.41
C LYS A 114 -24.11 18.65 -27.18
N ASN A 115 -23.97 17.55 -26.44
CA ASN A 115 -23.09 17.48 -25.27
C ASN A 115 -21.61 17.69 -25.63
N LYS A 116 -21.16 17.15 -26.77
CA LYS A 116 -19.80 17.38 -27.28
C LYS A 116 -19.57 18.86 -27.60
N ALA A 117 -20.47 19.49 -28.35
CA ALA A 117 -20.37 20.91 -28.69
C ALA A 117 -20.33 21.82 -27.46
N GLU A 118 -21.17 21.54 -26.45
CA GLU A 118 -21.22 22.33 -25.22
C GLU A 118 -19.97 22.12 -24.34
N THR A 119 -19.46 20.89 -24.26
CA THR A 119 -18.21 20.58 -23.55
C THR A 119 -17.02 21.30 -24.19
N GLU A 120 -16.95 21.36 -25.53
CA GLU A 120 -15.92 22.10 -26.25
C GLU A 120 -16.01 23.61 -26.01
N LYS A 121 -17.22 24.17 -25.96
CA LYS A 121 -17.45 25.57 -25.60
C LYS A 121 -16.94 25.88 -24.20
N TYR A 122 -17.30 25.06 -23.20
CA TYR A 122 -16.83 25.21 -21.82
C TYR A 122 -15.30 25.08 -21.69
N LYS A 123 -14.68 24.16 -22.44
CA LYS A 123 -13.21 24.02 -22.50
C LYS A 123 -12.55 25.29 -23.03
N LYS A 124 -13.07 25.88 -24.10
CA LYS A 124 -12.57 27.17 -24.66
C LYS A 124 -12.73 28.32 -23.66
N GLU A 125 -13.89 28.43 -23.00
CA GLU A 125 -14.13 29.47 -21.97
C GLU A 125 -13.21 29.33 -20.75
N ARG A 126 -12.95 28.10 -20.31
CA ARG A 126 -12.04 27.82 -19.19
C ARG A 126 -10.60 28.16 -19.55
N GLN A 127 -10.13 27.74 -20.72
CA GLN A 127 -8.81 28.10 -21.24
C GLN A 127 -8.65 29.63 -21.34
N GLU A 128 -9.69 30.35 -21.74
CA GLU A 128 -9.70 31.82 -21.79
C GLU A 128 -9.59 32.46 -20.40
N LYS A 129 -10.30 31.91 -19.40
CA LYS A 129 -10.21 32.38 -18.00
C LYS A 129 -8.85 32.09 -17.38
N GLU A 130 -8.31 30.89 -17.57
CA GLU A 130 -6.98 30.50 -17.08
C GLU A 130 -5.89 31.38 -17.69
N TYR A 131 -5.97 31.66 -19.00
CA TYR A 131 -5.08 32.61 -19.68
C TYR A 131 -5.13 34.01 -19.04
N LYS A 132 -6.33 34.56 -18.79
CA LYS A 132 -6.49 35.89 -18.15
C LYS A 132 -5.89 35.95 -16.75
N ILE A 133 -6.04 34.89 -15.95
CA ILE A 133 -5.47 34.83 -14.59
C ILE A 133 -3.95 34.83 -14.64
N GLN A 134 -3.36 33.99 -15.48
CA GLN A 134 -1.90 33.87 -15.59
C GLN A 134 -1.25 35.15 -16.15
N VAL A 135 -1.91 35.83 -17.10
CA VAL A 135 -1.46 37.16 -17.59
C VAL A 135 -1.48 38.20 -16.47
N LYS A 136 -2.50 38.21 -15.60
CA LYS A 136 -2.59 39.11 -14.44
C LYS A 136 -1.48 38.83 -13.41
N GLU A 137 -1.14 37.56 -13.22
CA GLU A 137 -0.05 37.14 -12.33
C GLU A 137 1.31 37.61 -12.86
N ILE A 138 1.59 37.44 -14.16
CA ILE A 138 2.83 37.95 -14.78
C ILE A 138 2.93 39.46 -14.63
N LYS A 139 1.85 40.21 -14.90
CA LYS A 139 1.84 41.67 -14.71
C LYS A 139 2.13 42.08 -13.27
N THR A 140 1.65 41.31 -12.29
CA THR A 140 1.97 41.51 -10.87
C THR A 140 3.44 41.22 -10.56
N LEU A 141 4.00 40.14 -11.09
CA LEU A 141 5.42 39.79 -10.91
C LEU A 141 6.37 40.82 -11.54
N LEU A 142 5.97 41.39 -12.68
CA LEU A 142 6.70 42.50 -13.31
C LEU A 142 6.69 43.76 -12.44
N LYS A 143 5.55 44.09 -11.80
CA LYS A 143 5.47 45.19 -10.81
C LYS A 143 6.36 44.94 -9.59
N ASN A 144 6.42 43.71 -9.11
CA ASN A 144 7.23 43.31 -7.95
C ASN A 144 8.73 43.14 -8.27
N LYS A 145 9.17 43.44 -9.50
CA LYS A 145 10.56 43.32 -9.98
C LYS A 145 11.12 41.89 -9.93
N GLU A 146 10.26 40.87 -9.91
CA GLU A 146 10.65 39.45 -9.91
C GLU A 146 10.79 38.90 -11.34
N TYR A 147 11.70 39.49 -12.12
CA TYR A 147 11.79 39.28 -13.56
C TYR A 147 12.14 37.84 -13.99
N SER A 148 12.91 37.10 -13.19
CA SER A 148 13.26 35.71 -13.49
C SER A 148 12.06 34.76 -13.36
N LYS A 149 11.22 34.96 -12.34
CA LYS A 149 9.98 34.20 -12.15
C LYS A 149 8.95 34.55 -13.21
N ALA A 150 8.80 35.84 -13.52
CA ALA A 150 7.95 36.32 -14.61
C ALA A 150 8.34 35.67 -15.96
N LEU A 151 9.64 35.57 -16.26
CA LEU A 151 10.13 34.92 -17.48
C LEU A 151 9.83 33.42 -17.52
N SER A 152 9.94 32.72 -16.39
CA SER A 152 9.65 31.28 -16.31
C SER A 152 8.16 30.96 -16.49
N LEU A 153 7.29 31.75 -15.86
CA LEU A 153 5.83 31.64 -15.98
C LEU A 153 5.39 31.98 -17.40
N TRP A 154 5.98 33.02 -18.00
CA TRP A 154 5.68 33.41 -19.37
C TRP A 154 6.03 32.32 -20.38
N LYS A 155 7.22 31.68 -20.27
CA LYS A 155 7.62 30.59 -21.18
C LYS A 155 6.63 29.43 -21.18
N LYS A 156 5.99 29.18 -20.03
CA LYS A 156 4.92 28.21 -19.90
C LYS A 156 3.65 28.65 -20.63
N ILE A 157 3.21 29.90 -20.46
CA ILE A 157 2.04 30.45 -21.20
C ILE A 157 2.24 30.41 -22.71
N ALA A 158 3.44 30.75 -23.19
CA ALA A 158 3.73 30.78 -24.62
C ALA A 158 3.70 29.39 -25.26
N PHE A 159 4.13 28.38 -24.51
CA PHE A 159 4.02 26.98 -24.91
C PHE A 159 2.57 26.51 -24.91
N ASP A 160 1.80 26.89 -23.89
CA ASP A 160 0.40 26.47 -23.74
C ASP A 160 -0.56 27.20 -24.70
N PHE A 161 -0.21 28.42 -25.16
CA PHE A 161 -1.04 29.27 -26.03
C PHE A 161 -0.27 29.90 -27.21
N PRO A 162 0.28 29.10 -28.14
CA PRO A 162 1.19 29.58 -29.18
C PRO A 162 0.56 30.55 -30.19
N ASN A 163 -0.76 30.51 -30.37
CA ASN A 163 -1.48 31.26 -31.41
C ASN A 163 -2.06 32.61 -30.93
N LYS A 164 -1.82 33.03 -29.68
CA LYS A 164 -2.33 34.30 -29.14
C LYS A 164 -1.31 35.43 -29.34
N LYS A 165 -1.63 36.40 -30.20
CA LYS A 165 -0.78 37.60 -30.48
C LYS A 165 -0.40 38.37 -29.22
N GLU A 166 -1.30 38.46 -28.25
CA GLU A 166 -1.09 39.14 -26.95
C GLU A 166 -0.02 38.46 -26.10
N ALA A 167 0.13 37.13 -26.17
CA ALA A 167 1.15 36.41 -25.44
C ALA A 167 2.56 36.75 -25.97
N ILE A 168 2.69 36.95 -27.29
CA ILE A 168 3.94 37.34 -27.98
C ILE A 168 4.32 38.78 -27.65
N ILE A 169 3.36 39.70 -27.52
CA ILE A 169 3.64 41.06 -27.06
C ILE A 169 4.15 41.04 -25.60
N LEU A 170 3.51 40.25 -24.75
CA LEU A 170 3.91 40.06 -23.35
C LEU A 170 5.30 39.42 -23.21
N LEU A 171 5.73 38.55 -24.14
CA LEU A 171 7.13 38.03 -24.22
C LEU A 171 8.09 39.21 -24.22
N THR A 172 7.84 40.13 -25.14
CA THR A 172 8.77 41.17 -25.53
C THR A 172 8.93 42.14 -24.38
N GLU A 173 7.84 42.45 -23.68
CA GLU A 173 7.83 43.23 -22.44
C GLU A 173 8.60 42.54 -21.29
N VAL A 174 8.33 41.26 -21.03
CA VAL A 174 8.99 40.49 -19.95
C VAL A 174 10.49 40.32 -20.22
N GLN A 175 10.87 40.02 -21.46
CA GLN A 175 12.25 39.83 -21.89
C GLN A 175 13.03 41.15 -21.84
N ASN A 176 12.43 42.26 -22.26
CA ASN A 176 13.05 43.58 -22.16
C ASN A 176 13.24 44.03 -20.70
N ALA A 177 12.26 43.75 -19.83
CA ALA A 177 12.36 44.04 -18.40
C ALA A 177 13.46 43.20 -17.72
N TYR A 178 13.56 41.91 -18.06
CA TYR A 178 14.62 41.03 -17.59
C TYR A 178 16.00 41.49 -18.07
N ASN A 179 16.15 41.83 -19.35
CA ASN A 179 17.41 42.32 -19.92
C ASN A 179 17.86 43.65 -19.28
N LYS A 180 16.93 44.59 -19.02
CA LYS A 180 17.23 45.83 -18.27
C LYS A 180 17.71 45.55 -16.84
N SER A 181 17.14 44.56 -16.15
CA SER A 181 17.58 44.19 -14.80
C SER A 181 19.01 43.61 -14.76
N LYS A 182 19.41 42.90 -15.83
CA LYS A 182 20.75 42.32 -15.98
C LYS A 182 21.84 43.39 -16.18
N ILE A 183 21.51 44.47 -16.89
CA ILE A 183 22.40 45.63 -17.11
C ILE A 183 22.64 46.42 -15.81
N VAL A 184 21.67 46.47 -14.90
CA VAL A 184 21.81 47.14 -13.59
C VAL A 184 22.73 46.33 -12.65
N GLN A 185 22.64 44.99 -12.66
CA GLN A 185 23.54 44.12 -11.88
C GLN A 185 25.01 44.19 -12.35
N GLU A 186 25.26 44.44 -13.63
CA GLU A 186 26.62 44.63 -14.15
C GLU A 186 27.28 45.94 -13.69
N LYS A 187 26.51 47.02 -13.46
CA LYS A 187 27.03 48.29 -12.93
C LYS A 187 27.39 48.22 -11.44
N ASP A 188 26.65 47.47 -10.63
CA ASP A 188 26.97 47.27 -9.21
C ASP A 188 28.20 46.37 -9.02
N SER A 189 28.44 45.41 -9.93
CA SER A 189 29.66 44.59 -9.93
C SER A 189 30.94 45.39 -10.23
N LYS A 190 30.84 46.55 -10.90
CA LYS A 190 31.99 47.41 -11.22
C LYS A 190 32.39 48.34 -10.07
N LYS A 191 31.48 48.67 -9.15
CA LYS A 191 31.81 49.41 -7.92
C LYS A 191 32.49 48.51 -6.88
N ALA A 192 32.06 47.26 -6.74
CA ALA A 192 32.71 46.27 -5.87
C ALA A 192 34.16 45.95 -6.34
N LYS A 193 34.38 45.80 -7.64
CA LYS A 193 35.71 45.57 -8.24
C LYS A 193 36.71 46.71 -8.05
N LYS A 194 36.27 47.92 -7.72
CA LYS A 194 37.16 49.06 -7.45
C LYS A 194 37.67 49.04 -5.99
N VAL A 195 36.89 48.47 -5.09
CA VAL A 195 37.25 48.23 -3.68
C VAL A 195 38.20 47.02 -3.58
N ASP A 196 37.91 45.95 -4.34
CA ASP A 196 38.79 44.76 -4.40
C ASP A 196 40.17 45.06 -4.99
N LYS A 197 40.28 46.04 -5.90
CA LYS A 197 41.55 46.46 -6.51
C LYS A 197 42.45 47.24 -5.54
N ILE A 198 41.87 48.00 -4.62
CA ILE A 198 42.61 48.72 -3.57
C ILE A 198 43.12 47.73 -2.51
N LEU A 199 42.36 46.64 -2.29
CA LEU A 199 42.74 45.58 -1.36
C LEU A 199 43.76 44.59 -1.94
N SER A 200 43.91 44.52 -3.27
CA SER A 200 44.93 43.68 -3.93
C SER A 200 46.32 44.30 -4.01
N ASP A 201 46.44 45.61 -3.82
CA ASP A 201 47.73 46.32 -3.90
C ASP A 201 48.57 46.17 -2.60
N ILE A 202 47.99 45.57 -1.55
CA ILE A 202 48.68 45.26 -0.29
C ILE A 202 49.08 43.78 -0.31
N TRP A 203 50.23 43.54 -0.94
CA TRP A 203 51.00 42.29 -1.06
C TRP A 203 50.95 41.35 0.17
N VAL A 204 50.61 40.07 -0.04
CA VAL A 204 51.50 38.88 0.12
C VAL A 204 50.94 37.74 -0.75
N ASP A 205 51.76 37.24 -1.65
CA ASP A 205 51.52 36.07 -2.51
C ASP A 205 51.58 34.76 -1.70
N LEU A 206 50.70 33.78 -2.01
CA LEU A 206 50.91 32.36 -1.76
C LEU A 206 49.76 31.52 -2.38
N SER A 207 50.11 30.89 -3.50
CA SER A 207 49.47 29.73 -4.12
C SER A 207 48.73 28.75 -3.18
N VAL A 208 47.42 28.57 -3.37
CA VAL A 208 46.71 27.28 -3.12
C VAL A 208 45.54 27.12 -4.11
N LYS A 209 45.76 26.32 -5.16
CA LYS A 209 44.71 25.70 -5.98
C LYS A 209 44.15 24.46 -5.25
N GLU A 210 42.85 24.21 -5.44
CA GLU A 210 42.19 22.89 -5.36
C GLU A 210 41.96 22.17 -4.00
N LYS A 211 41.41 22.83 -2.97
CA LYS A 211 40.91 22.10 -1.76
C LYS A 211 39.44 22.24 -1.37
N ASN A 212 38.63 23.09 -2.02
CA ASN A 212 37.30 23.43 -1.48
C ASN A 212 36.06 22.84 -2.19
N LYS A 213 36.23 21.91 -3.15
CA LYS A 213 35.07 21.24 -3.79
C LYS A 213 34.35 20.26 -2.85
N TRP A 214 35.11 19.60 -1.96
CA TRP A 214 34.56 18.68 -0.94
C TRP A 214 33.82 19.42 0.18
N LEU A 215 34.32 20.59 0.59
CA LEU A 215 33.68 21.44 1.59
C LEU A 215 32.33 21.97 1.08
N LEU A 216 32.26 22.45 -0.16
CA LEU A 216 31.00 22.92 -0.77
C LEU A 216 29.97 21.80 -0.97
N ALA A 217 30.41 20.56 -1.27
CA ALA A 217 29.54 19.39 -1.33
C ALA A 217 28.99 18.99 0.05
N SER A 218 29.85 18.95 1.07
CA SER A 218 29.46 18.64 2.45
C SER A 218 28.54 19.70 3.08
N ILE A 219 28.74 20.97 2.71
CA ILE A 219 27.88 22.09 3.12
C ILE A 219 26.53 21.98 2.40
N ARG A 220 26.51 21.68 1.09
CA ARG A 220 25.25 21.43 0.36
C ARG A 220 24.46 20.26 0.92
N GLU A 221 25.12 19.16 1.26
CA GLU A 221 24.50 18.01 1.94
C GLU A 221 23.99 18.40 3.32
N LYS A 222 24.76 19.12 4.15
CA LYS A 222 24.29 19.61 5.46
C LYS A 222 23.10 20.55 5.35
N TYR A 223 23.10 21.48 4.39
CA TYR A 223 21.97 22.39 4.15
C TYR A 223 20.74 21.64 3.61
N ARG A 224 20.95 20.63 2.76
CA ARG A 224 19.90 19.74 2.28
C ARG A 224 19.33 18.93 3.43
N GLU A 225 20.15 18.22 4.20
CA GLU A 225 19.72 17.49 5.40
C GLU A 225 18.99 18.39 6.41
N GLN A 226 19.47 19.62 6.66
CA GLN A 226 18.80 20.55 7.58
C GLN A 226 17.44 21.02 7.05
N ARG A 227 17.34 21.27 5.74
CA ARG A 227 16.08 21.63 5.08
C ARG A 227 15.09 20.47 5.09
N GLU A 228 15.57 19.25 4.82
CA GLU A 228 14.80 18.00 4.88
C GLU A 228 14.33 17.70 6.31
N LYS A 229 15.20 17.88 7.32
CA LYS A 229 14.84 17.78 8.75
C LYS A 229 13.81 18.84 9.17
N THR A 230 13.91 20.06 8.66
CA THR A 230 12.97 21.15 8.97
C THR A 230 11.61 20.94 8.27
N GLN A 231 11.61 20.50 7.01
CA GLN A 231 10.38 20.13 6.28
C GLN A 231 9.70 18.91 6.92
N SER A 232 10.46 17.87 7.28
CA SER A 232 9.96 16.71 8.03
C SER A 232 9.32 17.11 9.36
N LYS A 233 9.94 18.04 10.10
CA LYS A 233 9.39 18.57 11.36
C LYS A 233 8.10 19.36 11.13
N ASN A 234 8.06 20.21 10.10
CA ASN A 234 6.88 21.02 9.76
C ASN A 234 5.70 20.16 9.27
N GLU A 235 5.94 19.11 8.48
CA GLU A 235 4.90 18.16 8.08
C GLU A 235 4.42 17.30 9.24
N LYS A 236 5.32 16.85 10.13
CA LYS A 236 4.94 16.17 11.37
C LYS A 236 4.05 17.05 12.25
N LEU A 237 4.41 18.34 12.39
CA LEU A 237 3.59 19.34 13.07
C LEU A 237 2.25 19.56 12.37
N LYS A 238 2.23 19.61 11.03
CA LYS A 238 1.00 19.70 10.25
C LYS A 238 0.07 18.53 10.58
N ARG A 239 0.56 17.28 10.51
CA ARG A 239 -0.19 16.06 10.87
C ARG A 239 -0.72 16.08 12.30
N LEU A 240 0.10 16.50 13.26
CA LEU A 240 -0.32 16.63 14.67
C LEU A 240 -1.44 17.67 14.85
N ARG A 241 -1.36 18.81 14.16
CA ARG A 241 -2.43 19.82 14.16
C ARG A 241 -3.71 19.29 13.53
N THR A 242 -3.59 18.58 12.40
CA THR A 242 -4.75 18.01 11.71
C THR A 242 -5.41 16.89 12.53
N LEU A 243 -4.66 16.12 13.30
CA LEU A 243 -5.20 15.17 14.27
C LEU A 243 -5.97 15.86 15.40
N SER A 244 -5.45 16.98 15.93
CA SER A 244 -6.13 17.77 16.95
C SER A 244 -7.44 18.41 16.44
N GLU A 245 -7.48 18.84 15.17
CA GLU A 245 -8.71 19.33 14.53
C GLU A 245 -9.74 18.21 14.35
N LEU A 246 -9.30 17.00 13.98
CA LEU A 246 -10.17 15.83 13.96
C LEU A 246 -10.73 15.49 15.33
N ASP A 247 -9.95 15.60 16.40
CA ASP A 247 -10.47 15.35 17.74
C ASP A 247 -11.66 16.26 18.07
N LYS A 248 -11.59 17.53 17.67
CA LYS A 248 -12.70 18.48 17.82
C LYS A 248 -13.92 18.08 16.98
N LEU A 249 -13.71 17.62 15.75
CA LEU A 249 -14.79 17.16 14.87
C LEU A 249 -15.43 15.85 15.36
N LEU A 250 -14.62 14.88 15.76
CA LEU A 250 -15.06 13.57 16.25
C LEU A 250 -15.77 13.69 17.61
N VAL A 251 -15.35 14.60 18.50
CA VAL A 251 -16.04 14.88 19.77
C VAL A 251 -17.48 15.36 19.54
N ASN A 252 -17.73 16.08 18.46
CA ASN A 252 -19.05 16.63 18.14
C ASN A 252 -19.93 15.68 17.29
N SER A 253 -19.37 14.64 16.67
CA SER A 253 -20.03 13.84 15.62
C SER A 253 -19.78 12.33 15.76
N TRP A 254 -19.70 11.81 17.00
CA TRP A 254 -19.43 10.39 17.31
C TRP A 254 -20.31 9.38 16.53
N THR A 255 -21.37 9.85 15.88
CA THR A 255 -22.20 9.11 14.94
C THR A 255 -22.33 9.84 13.59
N ILE A 256 -21.94 9.18 12.49
CA ILE A 256 -22.15 9.64 11.09
C ILE A 256 -23.63 9.95 10.79
N SER A 257 -24.58 9.40 11.56
CA SER A 257 -26.01 9.69 11.39
C SER A 257 -26.38 11.15 11.60
N ASP A 258 -25.52 11.94 12.26
CA ASP A 258 -25.81 13.32 12.66
C ASP A 258 -25.07 14.37 11.81
N ILE A 259 -24.35 13.91 10.76
CA ILE A 259 -23.78 14.78 9.74
C ILE A 259 -24.87 15.05 8.69
N ASP A 260 -25.85 15.85 9.07
CA ASP A 260 -26.81 16.42 8.14
C ASP A 260 -26.10 17.36 7.16
N GLY A 261 -26.52 17.35 5.90
CA GLY A 261 -25.92 18.14 4.81
C GLY A 261 -25.87 19.65 5.05
N GLU A 262 -26.62 20.16 6.04
CA GLU A 262 -26.60 21.56 6.48
C GLU A 262 -25.35 21.96 7.30
N LYS A 263 -24.62 21.00 7.88
CA LYS A 263 -23.39 21.27 8.68
C LYS A 263 -22.09 21.19 7.86
N ILE A 264 -22.19 20.96 6.55
CA ILE A 264 -21.03 20.87 5.66
C ILE A 264 -20.70 22.30 5.18
N ASP A 265 -19.85 23.01 5.92
CA ASP A 265 -19.36 24.34 5.57
C ASP A 265 -18.00 24.31 4.84
N ASP A 266 -17.54 25.46 4.34
CA ASP A 266 -16.23 25.58 3.68
C ASP A 266 -15.07 25.24 4.63
N ASN A 267 -15.26 25.42 5.95
CA ASN A 267 -14.27 25.06 6.95
C ASN A 267 -14.11 23.53 7.08
N PHE A 268 -15.21 22.79 7.04
CA PHE A 268 -15.23 21.33 6.98
C PHE A 268 -14.48 20.80 5.75
N PHE A 269 -14.75 21.36 4.56
CA PHE A 269 -14.01 20.99 3.35
C PHE A 269 -12.52 21.34 3.40
N ASN A 270 -12.16 22.45 4.05
CA ASN A 270 -10.76 22.81 4.28
C ASN A 270 -10.06 21.81 5.20
N VAL A 271 -10.73 21.36 6.27
CA VAL A 271 -10.18 20.32 7.17
C VAL A 271 -10.03 18.98 6.45
N ILE A 272 -11.01 18.55 5.65
CA ILE A 272 -10.90 17.32 4.84
C ILE A 272 -9.69 17.39 3.89
N ASN A 273 -9.56 18.51 3.16
CA ASN A 273 -8.52 18.68 2.15
C ASN A 273 -7.11 18.83 2.73
N THR A 274 -6.97 19.35 3.94
CA THR A 274 -5.68 19.45 4.63
C THR A 274 -5.22 18.12 5.22
N TRP A 275 -6.14 17.20 5.48
CA TRP A 275 -5.89 15.96 6.23
C TRP A 275 -5.35 14.80 5.39
N LEU A 276 -5.88 14.60 4.19
CA LEU A 276 -5.41 13.51 3.34
C LEU A 276 -4.08 13.88 2.73
N THR A 277 -3.07 13.05 2.99
CA THR A 277 -1.73 13.29 2.48
C THR A 277 -1.68 12.93 0.99
N LYS A 278 -2.11 13.88 0.14
CA LYS A 278 -2.22 13.68 -1.32
C LYS A 278 -0.85 13.40 -1.97
N ASP A 279 0.20 14.00 -1.41
CA ASP A 279 1.59 13.78 -1.76
C ASP A 279 2.44 13.74 -0.47
N ILE A 280 3.24 12.68 -0.26
CA ILE A 280 4.35 12.75 0.71
C ILE A 280 5.62 12.75 -0.10
N GLN A 281 6.34 13.86 -0.02
CA GLN A 281 7.63 14.01 -0.67
C GLN A 281 8.78 13.41 0.17
N TRP A 282 8.51 12.95 1.40
CA TRP A 282 9.50 12.61 2.42
C TRP A 282 9.28 11.25 3.11
N PHE A 283 8.71 10.26 2.41
CA PHE A 283 8.72 8.87 2.91
C PHE A 283 9.98 8.17 2.43
N GLU A 284 10.98 8.18 3.29
CA GLU A 284 12.20 7.42 3.08
C GLU A 284 12.12 6.13 3.88
N LEU A 285 12.20 5.03 3.14
CA LEU A 285 12.39 3.70 3.67
C LEU A 285 13.82 3.27 3.35
N GLN A 286 14.52 2.71 4.34
CA GLN A 286 15.88 2.26 4.11
C GLN A 286 15.89 1.26 2.95
N TRP A 287 16.78 1.53 1.98
CA TRP A 287 17.05 0.71 0.79
C TRP A 287 15.98 0.66 -0.30
N PHE A 288 14.95 1.50 -0.20
CA PHE A 288 13.97 1.67 -1.27
C PHE A 288 13.98 3.10 -1.80
N ASP A 289 13.89 3.21 -3.11
CA ASP A 289 13.41 4.39 -3.80
C ASP A 289 11.89 4.32 -3.91
N ILE A 290 11.20 5.31 -3.36
CA ILE A 290 9.75 5.29 -3.27
C ILE A 290 9.19 6.53 -3.93
N PHE A 291 8.19 6.33 -4.77
CA PHE A 291 7.35 7.40 -5.25
C PHE A 291 5.90 6.98 -5.17
N TRP A 292 5.05 7.93 -4.83
CA TRP A 292 3.62 7.71 -4.89
C TRP A 292 2.90 8.94 -5.39
N LYS A 293 1.66 8.72 -5.77
CA LYS A 293 0.74 9.80 -6.10
C LYS A 293 -0.69 9.33 -5.93
N ILE A 294 -1.53 10.18 -5.35
CA ILE A 294 -2.98 10.02 -5.35
C ILE A 294 -3.55 11.06 -6.32
N ILE A 295 -4.26 10.59 -7.35
CA ILE A 295 -5.02 11.46 -8.25
C ILE A 295 -6.46 11.44 -7.76
N GLY A 296 -6.85 12.48 -7.03
CA GLY A 296 -8.22 12.60 -6.55
C GLY A 296 -9.21 12.90 -7.68
N LYS A 297 -10.37 12.23 -7.68
CA LYS A 297 -11.48 12.56 -8.58
C LYS A 297 -12.16 13.87 -8.17
N ASP A 298 -12.48 13.97 -6.88
CA ASP A 298 -13.31 15.02 -6.31
C ASP A 298 -12.54 15.91 -5.31
N LYS A 299 -13.24 16.92 -4.76
CA LYS A 299 -12.71 17.76 -3.66
C LYS A 299 -12.44 16.95 -2.40
N ILE A 300 -13.16 15.85 -2.21
CA ILE A 300 -12.94 14.90 -1.12
C ILE A 300 -12.23 13.71 -1.76
N ILE A 301 -11.09 13.32 -1.17
CA ILE A 301 -10.38 12.10 -1.52
C ILE A 301 -10.69 11.09 -0.39
N TRP A 302 -10.70 9.80 -0.67
CA TRP A 302 -10.86 8.76 0.36
C TRP A 302 -9.83 7.66 0.26
N ASP A 303 -8.98 7.68 -0.76
CA ASP A 303 -7.71 6.96 -0.73
C ASP A 303 -6.72 7.65 0.23
N THR A 304 -5.97 6.86 0.98
CA THR A 304 -4.90 7.42 1.82
C THR A 304 -3.70 6.51 1.98
N PHE A 305 -2.59 7.14 2.34
CA PHE A 305 -1.39 6.47 2.81
C PHE A 305 -0.97 7.09 4.13
N TRP A 306 -0.63 6.24 5.09
CA TRP A 306 -0.06 6.66 6.35
C TRP A 306 1.10 5.76 6.75
N PHE A 307 2.08 6.38 7.42
CA PHE A 307 3.23 5.68 7.96
C PHE A 307 3.60 6.22 9.33
N ASN A 308 4.22 5.36 10.12
CA ASN A 308 4.87 5.73 11.36
C ASN A 308 6.23 5.02 11.47
N LYS A 309 7.27 5.79 11.82
CA LYS A 309 8.57 5.23 12.20
C LYS A 309 8.48 4.85 13.68
N VAL A 310 8.48 3.55 13.97
CA VAL A 310 8.38 3.03 15.35
C VAL A 310 9.70 3.30 16.08
N ASP A 311 10.81 3.01 15.40
CA ASP A 311 12.18 3.31 15.82
C ASP A 311 13.08 3.54 14.58
N ASN A 312 14.41 3.52 14.73
CA ASN A 312 15.36 3.72 13.63
C ASN A 312 15.38 2.56 12.62
N SER A 313 14.90 1.38 13.02
CA SER A 313 14.93 0.13 12.26
C SER A 313 13.57 -0.31 11.72
N LYS A 314 12.48 0.12 12.37
CA LYS A 314 11.12 -0.33 12.07
C LYS A 314 10.22 0.78 11.59
N VAL A 315 9.56 0.54 10.47
CA VAL A 315 8.57 1.43 9.89
C VAL A 315 7.31 0.65 9.60
N VAL A 316 6.18 1.09 10.14
CA VAL A 316 4.86 0.55 9.81
C VAL A 316 4.12 1.53 8.93
N PHE A 317 3.45 1.03 7.90
CA PHE A 317 2.69 1.87 6.99
C PHE A 317 1.52 1.10 6.40
N TYR A 318 0.55 1.80 5.82
CA TYR A 318 -0.55 1.17 5.13
C TYR A 318 -1.05 2.02 3.96
N ILE A 319 -1.66 1.33 3.01
CA ILE A 319 -2.42 1.91 1.90
C ILE A 319 -3.87 1.56 2.13
N TRP A 320 -4.74 2.51 1.81
CA TRP A 320 -6.14 2.45 2.15
C TRP A 320 -7.00 2.90 0.98
N ASP A 321 -8.03 2.11 0.74
CA ASP A 321 -9.01 2.26 -0.34
C ASP A 321 -10.40 1.89 0.21
N ALA A 322 -11.14 2.93 0.59
CA ALA A 322 -12.45 2.79 1.22
C ALA A 322 -13.55 2.51 0.20
N THR A 323 -14.39 1.50 0.46
CA THR A 323 -15.56 1.29 -0.40
C THR A 323 -16.62 2.36 -0.17
N GLY A 324 -17.17 2.89 -1.27
CA GLY A 324 -18.08 4.04 -1.27
C GLY A 324 -17.36 5.35 -1.56
N HIS A 325 -18.11 6.44 -1.73
CA HIS A 325 -17.58 7.75 -2.13
C HIS A 325 -18.06 8.84 -1.17
N TRP A 326 -17.41 10.01 -1.19
CA TRP A 326 -17.78 11.23 -0.41
C TRP A 326 -17.41 11.20 1.09
N VAL A 327 -18.09 12.04 1.87
CA VAL A 327 -17.81 12.35 3.29
C VAL A 327 -17.81 11.11 4.17
N GLN A 328 -18.65 10.11 3.85
CA GLN A 328 -18.75 8.87 4.63
C GLN A 328 -17.45 8.07 4.54
N SER A 329 -16.95 7.78 3.34
CA SER A 329 -15.67 7.09 3.13
C SER A 329 -14.53 7.85 3.78
N TRP A 330 -14.49 9.17 3.60
CA TRP A 330 -13.50 10.03 4.24
C TRP A 330 -13.51 9.92 5.77
N PHE A 331 -14.69 9.91 6.40
CA PHE A 331 -14.79 9.80 7.85
C PHE A 331 -14.22 8.47 8.37
N VAL A 332 -14.50 7.37 7.67
CA VAL A 332 -13.94 6.05 8.00
C VAL A 332 -12.41 6.09 7.92
N VAL A 333 -11.87 6.69 6.87
CA VAL A 333 -10.42 6.91 6.67
C VAL A 333 -9.84 7.74 7.81
N ALA A 334 -10.54 8.80 8.21
CA ALA A 334 -10.13 9.70 9.27
C ALA A 334 -10.03 8.99 10.62
N VAL A 335 -11.06 8.23 10.98
CA VAL A 335 -11.07 7.42 12.20
C VAL A 335 -9.94 6.39 12.15
N LEU A 336 -9.78 5.65 11.06
CA LEU A 336 -8.68 4.69 11.00
C LEU A 336 -7.32 5.37 11.14
N SER A 337 -7.04 6.44 10.40
CA SER A 337 -5.67 6.98 10.44
C SER A 337 -5.33 7.57 11.81
N LYS A 338 -6.35 8.04 12.56
CA LYS A 338 -6.20 8.34 13.98
C LYS A 338 -5.87 7.09 14.80
N LEU A 339 -6.66 6.02 14.70
CA LEU A 339 -6.39 4.76 15.41
C LEU A 339 -5.00 4.22 15.07
N PHE A 340 -4.62 4.25 13.80
CA PHE A 340 -3.30 3.88 13.33
C PHE A 340 -2.23 4.76 13.98
N PHE A 341 -2.38 6.08 13.96
CA PHE A 341 -1.43 6.98 14.59
C PHE A 341 -1.26 6.73 16.10
N ASP A 342 -2.35 6.45 16.81
CA ASP A 342 -2.33 6.21 18.25
C ASP A 342 -1.67 4.88 18.60
N HIS A 343 -2.05 3.81 17.89
CA HIS A 343 -1.53 2.47 18.15
C HIS A 343 -0.13 2.25 17.57
N SER A 344 0.20 2.86 16.43
CA SER A 344 1.49 2.67 15.72
C SER A 344 2.70 3.13 16.53
N LYS A 345 2.55 4.05 17.48
CA LYS A 345 3.64 4.55 18.35
C LYS A 345 4.16 3.52 19.35
N LYS A 346 3.34 2.53 19.70
CA LYS A 346 3.64 1.54 20.76
C LYS A 346 3.70 0.11 20.20
N VAL A 347 3.86 -0.04 18.90
CA VAL A 347 3.84 -1.35 18.24
C VAL A 347 5.09 -2.12 18.59
N LYS A 348 4.88 -3.29 19.21
CA LYS A 348 5.92 -4.31 19.39
C LYS A 348 5.74 -5.46 18.41
N VAL A 349 4.49 -5.79 18.08
CA VAL A 349 4.09 -6.92 17.25
C VAL A 349 3.14 -6.43 16.17
N PHE A 350 3.47 -6.68 14.91
CA PHE A 350 2.71 -6.19 13.76
C PHE A 350 1.26 -6.70 13.73
N LYS A 351 1.05 -7.99 14.05
CA LYS A 351 -0.30 -8.58 14.11
C LYS A 351 -1.19 -7.94 15.19
N ASP A 352 -0.61 -7.54 16.32
CA ASP A 352 -1.36 -6.90 17.41
C ASP A 352 -1.84 -5.51 17.01
N LEU A 353 -1.04 -4.77 16.22
CA LEU A 353 -1.47 -3.50 15.63
C LEU A 353 -2.72 -3.73 14.78
N PHE A 354 -2.64 -4.65 13.81
CA PHE A 354 -3.75 -4.94 12.91
C PHE A 354 -5.01 -5.40 13.66
N LEU A 355 -4.86 -6.27 14.66
CA LEU A 355 -5.96 -6.76 15.50
C LEU A 355 -6.70 -5.60 16.19
N LYS A 356 -5.97 -4.69 16.83
CA LYS A 356 -6.54 -3.53 17.51
C LYS A 356 -7.25 -2.60 16.54
N LEU A 357 -6.62 -2.28 15.42
CA LEU A 357 -7.21 -1.43 14.39
C LEU A 357 -8.52 -2.02 13.86
N ASN A 358 -8.53 -3.31 13.53
CA ASN A 358 -9.73 -3.98 13.03
C ASN A 358 -10.88 -3.94 14.05
N ASN A 359 -10.62 -4.33 15.31
CA ASN A 359 -11.67 -4.48 16.32
C ASN A 359 -12.17 -3.13 16.83
N GLU A 360 -11.29 -2.15 17.09
CA GLU A 360 -11.72 -0.82 17.53
C GLU A 360 -12.48 -0.08 16.43
N LEU A 361 -12.06 -0.23 15.17
CA LEU A 361 -12.85 0.27 14.06
C LEU A 361 -14.22 -0.42 14.06
N LYS A 362 -14.28 -1.75 14.31
CA LYS A 362 -15.51 -2.56 14.35
C LYS A 362 -16.54 -2.03 15.34
N GLU A 363 -16.08 -1.64 16.51
CA GLU A 363 -16.92 -1.10 17.56
C GLU A 363 -17.37 0.34 17.29
N LYS A 364 -16.50 1.16 16.66
CA LYS A 364 -16.76 2.60 16.45
C LYS A 364 -17.65 2.89 15.25
N ILE A 365 -17.58 2.07 14.20
CA ILE A 365 -18.33 2.30 12.96
C ILE A 365 -19.46 1.27 12.91
N LYS A 366 -20.71 1.70 12.70
CA LYS A 366 -21.92 0.83 12.72
C LYS A 366 -22.47 0.47 11.32
N TRP A 367 -21.83 0.93 10.24
CA TRP A 367 -22.38 0.96 8.87
C TRP A 367 -22.06 -0.28 8.02
N ARG A 368 -22.84 -0.58 6.97
CA ARG A 368 -22.53 -1.65 5.99
C ARG A 368 -21.38 -1.30 5.03
N MET A 369 -20.34 -0.62 5.48
CA MET A 369 -19.15 -0.28 4.68
C MET A 369 -17.99 -1.16 5.11
N PHE A 370 -17.24 -1.71 4.16
CA PHE A 370 -15.99 -2.40 4.46
C PHE A 370 -14.85 -1.69 3.75
N VAL A 371 -13.62 -1.95 4.17
CA VAL A 371 -12.48 -1.23 3.61
C VAL A 371 -11.41 -2.17 3.14
N THR A 372 -10.92 -1.93 1.93
CA THR A 372 -9.76 -2.63 1.41
C THR A 372 -8.50 -1.89 1.81
N SER A 373 -7.53 -2.63 2.32
CA SER A 373 -6.27 -2.04 2.77
C SER A 373 -5.19 -3.09 2.76
N ILE A 374 -3.95 -2.62 2.73
CA ILE A 374 -2.80 -3.44 2.98
C ILE A 374 -1.87 -2.71 3.94
N PHE A 375 -1.45 -3.44 4.98
CA PHE A 375 -0.52 -2.97 5.98
C PHE A 375 0.85 -3.57 5.69
N PHE A 376 1.89 -2.80 5.98
CA PHE A 376 3.28 -3.21 5.87
C PHE A 376 4.04 -2.92 7.16
N GLU A 377 4.97 -3.80 7.49
CA GLU A 377 6.03 -3.59 8.46
C GLU A 377 7.35 -3.79 7.73
N TRP A 378 8.15 -2.74 7.69
CA TRP A 378 9.53 -2.81 7.25
C TRP A 378 10.44 -2.92 8.47
N ASP A 379 11.22 -3.99 8.53
CA ASP A 379 12.26 -4.22 9.53
C ASP A 379 13.63 -4.21 8.84
N SER A 380 14.38 -3.13 9.01
CA SER A 380 15.71 -2.97 8.40
C SER A 380 16.80 -3.79 9.08
N ILE A 381 16.55 -4.39 10.24
CA ILE A 381 17.49 -5.33 10.88
C ILE A 381 17.34 -6.73 10.27
N LYS A 382 16.14 -7.07 9.79
CA LYS A 382 15.84 -8.37 9.16
C LYS A 382 15.86 -8.33 7.63
N ASN A 383 15.85 -7.14 7.04
CA ASN A 383 15.65 -6.93 5.61
C ASN A 383 14.36 -7.58 5.11
N THR A 384 13.28 -7.40 5.87
CA THR A 384 11.99 -8.03 5.59
C THR A 384 10.91 -6.97 5.48
N LEU A 385 10.24 -6.93 4.33
CA LEU A 385 8.98 -6.20 4.16
C LEU A 385 7.83 -7.16 4.42
N SER A 386 7.34 -7.17 5.65
CA SER A 386 6.20 -7.98 6.07
C SER A 386 4.90 -7.26 5.72
N SER A 387 3.85 -8.02 5.41
CA SER A 387 2.56 -7.43 5.04
C SER A 387 1.36 -8.22 5.54
N ILE A 388 0.27 -7.51 5.84
CA ILE A 388 -1.03 -8.06 6.21
C ILE A 388 -2.05 -7.47 5.23
N TRP A 389 -2.64 -8.35 4.42
CA TRP A 389 -3.72 -7.95 3.53
C TRP A 389 -5.01 -7.75 4.33
N ALA A 390 -5.84 -6.82 3.87
CA ALA A 390 -7.20 -6.64 4.34
C ALA A 390 -8.09 -6.38 3.13
N GLY A 391 -8.29 -7.40 2.28
CA GLY A 391 -9.15 -7.32 1.09
C GLY A 391 -8.61 -6.48 -0.07
N HIS A 392 -7.37 -6.00 -0.01
CA HIS A 392 -6.77 -5.23 -1.11
C HIS A 392 -6.48 -6.10 -2.33
N ILE A 393 -6.51 -5.49 -3.50
CA ILE A 393 -6.22 -6.12 -4.79
C ILE A 393 -4.75 -6.59 -4.89
N PRO A 394 -4.40 -7.44 -5.87
CA PRO A 394 -3.03 -7.95 -6.00
C PRO A 394 -1.99 -6.85 -6.15
N ILE A 395 -0.80 -7.06 -5.57
CA ILE A 395 0.37 -6.21 -5.82
C ILE A 395 1.14 -6.77 -7.00
N PHE A 396 1.70 -5.90 -7.83
CA PHE A 396 2.64 -6.32 -8.88
C PHE A 396 4.07 -6.24 -8.39
N ILE A 397 4.86 -7.28 -8.65
CA ILE A 397 6.30 -7.26 -8.42
C ILE A 397 6.98 -7.54 -9.75
N TYR A 398 7.75 -6.58 -10.24
CA TYR A 398 8.68 -6.81 -11.33
C TYR A 398 9.95 -7.41 -10.77
N ARG A 399 10.28 -8.60 -11.27
CA ARG A 399 11.51 -9.30 -10.96
C ARG A 399 12.58 -8.95 -11.98
N LYS A 400 13.63 -8.25 -11.55
CA LYS A 400 14.65 -7.72 -12.47
C LYS A 400 15.40 -8.83 -13.19
N GLU A 401 15.77 -9.88 -12.46
CA GLU A 401 16.55 -11.00 -12.98
C GLU A 401 15.81 -11.77 -14.07
N GLN A 402 14.52 -12.07 -13.84
CA GLN A 402 13.73 -12.85 -14.79
C GLN A 402 13.09 -11.97 -15.88
N ASN A 403 13.06 -10.65 -15.68
CA ASN A 403 12.35 -9.68 -16.51
C ASN A 403 10.84 -10.00 -16.64
N LYS A 404 10.19 -10.27 -15.51
CA LYS A 404 8.77 -10.70 -15.45
C LYS A 404 8.04 -9.92 -14.38
N VAL A 405 6.73 -9.74 -14.57
CA VAL A 405 5.84 -9.29 -13.50
C VAL A 405 5.20 -10.52 -12.85
N GLU A 406 5.26 -10.59 -11.53
CA GLU A 406 4.49 -11.52 -10.73
C GLU A 406 3.36 -10.79 -9.99
N LYS A 407 2.23 -11.48 -9.79
CA LYS A 407 1.10 -10.96 -9.02
C LYS A 407 1.12 -11.58 -7.65
N VAL A 408 1.37 -10.78 -6.63
CA VAL A 408 1.32 -11.24 -5.24
C VAL A 408 -0.07 -11.02 -4.69
N ILE A 409 -0.78 -12.12 -4.54
CA ILE A 409 -2.06 -12.18 -3.83
C ILE A 409 -1.78 -12.70 -2.43
N ALA A 410 -2.29 -12.01 -1.41
CA ALA A 410 -2.48 -12.62 -0.10
C ALA A 410 -3.93 -12.46 0.32
N TRP A 411 -4.51 -13.58 0.75
CA TRP A 411 -5.93 -13.68 1.02
C TRP A 411 -6.21 -13.35 2.48
N TRP A 412 -6.96 -12.27 2.71
CA TRP A 412 -7.54 -11.96 4.00
C TRP A 412 -8.81 -11.11 3.82
N LEU A 413 -9.75 -11.21 4.76
CA LEU A 413 -10.99 -10.43 4.73
C LEU A 413 -10.68 -8.93 4.78
N ALA A 414 -11.52 -8.13 4.12
CA ALA A 414 -11.50 -6.67 4.23
C ALA A 414 -11.55 -6.24 5.71
N LEU A 415 -10.93 -5.09 6.00
CA LEU A 415 -10.89 -4.58 7.37
C LEU A 415 -12.32 -4.37 7.87
N TRP A 416 -12.55 -4.57 9.17
CA TRP A 416 -13.82 -4.27 9.85
C TRP A 416 -14.99 -5.21 9.49
N VAL A 417 -14.81 -6.18 8.58
CA VAL A 417 -15.89 -7.12 8.22
C VAL A 417 -16.36 -7.93 9.44
N ARG A 418 -15.44 -8.35 10.32
CA ARG A 418 -15.75 -9.07 11.56
C ARG A 418 -14.81 -8.70 12.70
N LEU A 419 -15.25 -8.94 13.93
CA LEU A 419 -14.34 -8.98 15.08
C LEU A 419 -13.38 -10.18 14.93
N ILE A 420 -12.11 -9.94 15.23
CA ILE A 420 -11.07 -10.95 15.25
C ILE A 420 -10.82 -11.31 16.71
N ASN A 421 -11.10 -12.56 17.09
CA ASN A 421 -10.96 -13.01 18.48
C ASN A 421 -9.57 -13.55 18.80
N ASN A 422 -8.78 -13.91 17.78
CA ASN A 422 -7.47 -14.51 17.97
C ASN A 422 -6.44 -13.95 16.97
N VAL A 423 -5.34 -13.43 17.49
CA VAL A 423 -4.21 -12.90 16.70
C VAL A 423 -3.59 -13.95 15.76
N SER A 424 -3.65 -15.24 16.12
CA SER A 424 -3.10 -16.33 15.32
C SER A 424 -3.80 -16.48 13.97
N SER A 425 -5.05 -16.02 13.88
CA SER A 425 -5.80 -16.04 12.62
C SER A 425 -5.17 -15.11 11.58
N ILE A 426 -4.57 -14.00 12.01
CA ILE A 426 -3.96 -13.00 11.12
C ILE A 426 -2.71 -13.58 10.45
N LYS A 427 -2.75 -13.61 9.11
CA LYS A 427 -1.63 -14.06 8.28
C LYS A 427 -0.73 -12.88 7.93
N VAL A 428 0.55 -13.04 8.19
CA VAL A 428 1.61 -12.13 7.73
C VAL A 428 2.34 -12.83 6.59
N LYS A 429 2.61 -12.10 5.53
CA LYS A 429 3.39 -12.58 4.39
C LYS A 429 4.56 -11.63 4.15
N ASP A 430 5.73 -12.22 3.98
CA ASP A 430 6.94 -11.47 3.66
C ASP A 430 7.02 -11.26 2.15
N ILE A 431 7.34 -10.03 1.76
CA ILE A 431 7.55 -9.63 0.38
C ILE A 431 9.06 -9.51 0.18
N GLU A 432 9.63 -10.53 -0.45
CA GLU A 432 11.04 -10.55 -0.79
C GLU A 432 11.27 -9.76 -2.09
N LEU A 433 12.18 -8.78 -2.03
CA LEU A 433 12.58 -7.97 -3.18
C LEU A 433 14.10 -8.04 -3.33
N ASN A 434 14.55 -8.56 -4.48
CA ASN A 434 15.95 -8.57 -4.86
C ASN A 434 16.40 -7.18 -5.35
N ASP A 435 17.71 -7.03 -5.59
CA ASP A 435 18.23 -5.75 -6.05
C ASP A 435 17.57 -5.35 -7.39
N TRP A 436 17.12 -4.11 -7.47
CA TRP A 436 16.37 -3.54 -8.60
C TRP A 436 15.01 -4.18 -8.89
N ASP A 437 14.50 -5.06 -8.03
CA ASP A 437 13.09 -5.45 -8.10
C ASP A 437 12.20 -4.24 -7.80
N VAL A 438 11.03 -4.21 -8.44
CA VAL A 438 10.08 -3.09 -8.33
C VAL A 438 8.72 -3.62 -7.88
N ALA A 439 8.23 -3.17 -6.73
CA ALA A 439 6.86 -3.43 -6.31
C ALA A 439 5.95 -2.24 -6.66
N LEU A 440 4.81 -2.52 -7.27
CA LEU A 440 3.76 -1.56 -7.58
C LEU A 440 2.49 -1.94 -6.82
N ILE A 441 2.07 -1.04 -5.93
CA ILE A 441 0.80 -1.13 -5.21
C ILE A 441 -0.14 -0.08 -5.76
N TYR A 442 -1.40 -0.44 -5.95
CA TYR A 442 -2.36 0.38 -6.66
C TYR A 442 -3.78 0.12 -6.17
N THR A 443 -4.69 1.06 -6.41
CA THR A 443 -6.13 0.92 -6.12
C THR A 443 -6.92 0.50 -7.36
N ASP A 444 -8.13 -0.02 -7.17
CA ASP A 444 -8.92 -0.69 -8.21
C ASP A 444 -9.26 0.22 -9.40
N TRP A 445 -9.42 1.52 -9.17
CA TRP A 445 -9.82 2.48 -10.19
C TRP A 445 -8.85 2.71 -11.34
N ILE A 446 -7.58 2.34 -11.19
CA ILE A 446 -6.68 2.30 -12.36
C ILE A 446 -7.08 1.17 -13.33
N LEU A 447 -7.56 0.04 -12.81
CA LEU A 447 -8.02 -1.09 -13.61
C LEU A 447 -9.41 -0.85 -14.20
N GLU A 448 -10.29 -0.19 -13.43
CA GLU A 448 -11.65 0.15 -13.83
C GLU A 448 -11.76 1.39 -14.73
N THR A 449 -10.62 2.01 -15.05
CA THR A 449 -10.55 3.12 -16.00
C THR A 449 -11.15 2.71 -17.35
N LYS A 450 -12.06 3.52 -17.88
CA LYS A 450 -12.81 3.22 -19.11
C LYS A 450 -12.34 4.05 -20.30
N ASP A 451 -12.36 3.44 -21.47
CA ASP A 451 -12.20 4.16 -22.73
C ASP A 451 -13.52 4.79 -23.21
N ILE A 452 -13.47 5.46 -24.37
CA ILE A 452 -14.64 6.07 -25.01
C ILE A 452 -15.75 5.07 -25.38
N THR A 453 -15.44 3.77 -25.43
CA THR A 453 -16.35 2.68 -25.75
C THR A 453 -16.87 1.95 -24.51
N TRP A 454 -16.57 2.45 -23.30
CA TRP A 454 -16.92 1.83 -22.01
C TRP A 454 -16.19 0.51 -21.71
N ASN A 455 -15.09 0.21 -22.41
CA ASN A 455 -14.24 -0.92 -22.08
C ASN A 455 -13.26 -0.54 -20.97
N MET A 456 -13.14 -1.38 -19.95
CA MET A 456 -12.22 -1.18 -18.84
C MET A 456 -10.77 -1.49 -19.24
N TYR A 457 -9.81 -0.88 -18.55
CA TYR A 457 -8.38 -1.05 -18.78
C TYR A 457 -7.94 -2.50 -18.52
N TRP A 458 -8.50 -3.08 -17.45
CA TRP A 458 -8.25 -4.44 -16.99
C TRP A 458 -6.80 -4.73 -16.62
N ILE A 459 -6.63 -5.82 -15.88
CA ILE A 459 -5.35 -6.18 -15.26
C ILE A 459 -4.25 -6.52 -16.27
N ASN A 460 -4.58 -7.10 -17.42
CA ASN A 460 -3.59 -7.54 -18.42
C ASN A 460 -2.90 -6.35 -19.09
N ARG A 461 -3.68 -5.34 -19.52
CA ARG A 461 -3.12 -4.13 -20.12
C ARG A 461 -2.32 -3.32 -19.09
N PHE A 462 -2.79 -3.29 -17.84
CA PHE A 462 -2.07 -2.64 -16.76
C PHE A 462 -0.73 -3.31 -16.46
N GLU A 463 -0.68 -4.64 -16.49
CA GLU A 463 0.56 -5.41 -16.35
C GLU A 463 1.54 -5.13 -17.49
N GLU A 464 1.07 -5.06 -18.73
CA GLU A 464 1.89 -4.68 -19.89
C GLU A 464 2.47 -3.27 -19.76
N SER A 465 1.64 -2.29 -19.35
CA SER A 465 2.08 -0.93 -19.08
C SER A 465 3.11 -0.85 -17.97
N PHE A 466 2.91 -1.61 -16.90
CA PHE A 466 3.85 -1.69 -15.80
C PHE A 466 5.19 -2.28 -16.26
N LEU A 467 5.16 -3.43 -16.95
CA LEU A 467 6.35 -4.08 -17.49
C LEU A 467 7.13 -3.14 -18.41
N LYS A 468 6.45 -2.44 -19.31
CA LYS A 468 7.07 -1.47 -20.20
C LYS A 468 7.66 -0.26 -19.46
N ALA A 469 7.04 0.17 -18.37
CA ALA A 469 7.55 1.28 -17.56
C ALA A 469 8.84 0.89 -16.83
N VAL A 470 8.87 -0.26 -16.16
CA VAL A 470 10.03 -0.73 -15.37
C VAL A 470 11.20 -1.19 -16.23
N THR A 471 10.97 -1.62 -17.48
CA THR A 471 12.06 -1.92 -18.42
C THR A 471 12.79 -0.66 -18.90
N ASN A 472 12.08 0.47 -18.98
CA ASN A 472 12.62 1.73 -19.51
C ASN A 472 13.16 2.67 -18.43
N PHE A 473 12.70 2.52 -17.19
CA PHE A 473 13.02 3.45 -16.11
C PHE A 473 13.31 2.71 -14.81
N THR A 474 14.33 3.16 -14.09
CA THR A 474 14.62 2.74 -12.71
C THR A 474 14.11 3.72 -11.68
N ASN A 475 13.80 4.96 -12.09
CA ASN A 475 13.29 5.99 -11.20
C ASN A 475 11.77 5.77 -10.94
N PRO A 476 11.33 5.62 -9.68
CA PRO A 476 9.94 5.29 -9.36
C PRO A 476 8.94 6.32 -9.85
N LYS A 477 9.32 7.61 -9.88
CA LYS A 477 8.48 8.68 -10.43
C LYS A 477 8.28 8.54 -11.93
N LYS A 478 9.34 8.24 -12.69
CA LYS A 478 9.24 8.04 -14.14
C LYS A 478 8.42 6.78 -14.48
N ILE A 479 8.58 5.71 -13.70
CA ILE A 479 7.76 4.49 -13.84
C ILE A 479 6.29 4.85 -13.68
N GLN A 480 5.96 5.56 -12.60
CA GLN A 480 4.60 6.00 -12.31
C GLN A 480 4.03 6.95 -13.38
N GLU A 481 4.82 7.93 -13.84
CA GLU A 481 4.42 8.87 -14.91
C GLU A 481 4.14 8.15 -16.23
N GLN A 482 4.94 7.12 -16.56
CA GLN A 482 4.72 6.31 -17.75
C GLN A 482 3.43 5.49 -17.66
N ILE A 483 3.17 4.84 -16.52
CA ILE A 483 1.92 4.09 -16.30
C ILE A 483 0.70 5.02 -16.41
N LEU A 484 0.75 6.18 -15.76
CA LEU A 484 -0.32 7.17 -15.84
C LEU A 484 -0.53 7.69 -17.26
N LYS A 485 0.55 7.91 -18.01
CA LYS A 485 0.46 8.34 -19.40
C LYS A 485 -0.32 7.31 -20.23
N GLU A 486 0.01 6.03 -20.11
CA GLU A 486 -0.69 4.98 -20.87
C GLU A 486 -2.16 4.84 -20.46
N ALA A 487 -2.46 4.93 -19.17
CA ALA A 487 -3.85 4.96 -18.69
C ALA A 487 -4.62 6.21 -19.19
N ASN A 488 -3.96 7.38 -19.22
CA ASN A 488 -4.54 8.62 -19.74
C ASN A 488 -4.81 8.52 -21.25
N ASP A 489 -3.88 7.97 -22.02
CA ASP A 489 -4.01 7.77 -23.46
C ASP A 489 -5.17 6.80 -23.76
N PHE A 490 -5.30 5.72 -22.99
CA PHE A 490 -6.40 4.76 -23.12
C PHE A 490 -7.78 5.42 -22.90
N LYS A 491 -7.93 6.24 -21.86
CA LYS A 491 -9.18 6.97 -21.58
C LYS A 491 -9.34 8.26 -22.39
N TRP A 492 -8.52 8.49 -23.43
CA TRP A 492 -8.59 9.69 -24.26
C TRP A 492 -8.52 11.00 -23.45
N ASN A 493 -7.68 11.03 -22.41
CA ASN A 493 -7.51 12.17 -21.50
C ASN A 493 -8.80 12.64 -20.79
N GLN A 494 -9.83 11.80 -20.67
CA GLN A 494 -10.99 12.07 -19.81
C GLN A 494 -10.61 12.07 -18.32
N SER A 495 -11.43 12.61 -17.41
CA SER A 495 -11.15 12.49 -15.97
C SER A 495 -11.26 11.03 -15.51
N PHE A 496 -10.56 10.65 -14.44
CA PHE A 496 -10.82 9.37 -13.78
C PHE A 496 -12.20 9.38 -13.14
N ASP A 497 -12.83 8.21 -13.08
CA ASP A 497 -14.15 8.02 -12.48
C ASP A 497 -14.07 7.93 -10.95
N ASP A 498 -12.88 7.79 -10.37
CA ASP A 498 -12.58 7.85 -8.93
C ASP A 498 -11.09 8.11 -8.65
N ASP A 499 -10.72 8.15 -7.37
CA ASP A 499 -9.39 8.28 -6.84
C ASP A 499 -8.49 7.16 -7.36
N VAL A 500 -7.36 7.56 -7.97
CA VAL A 500 -6.35 6.62 -8.46
C VAL A 500 -5.09 6.78 -7.65
N THR A 501 -4.72 5.71 -6.94
CA THR A 501 -3.51 5.65 -6.13
C THR A 501 -2.51 4.69 -6.75
N LEU A 502 -1.27 5.16 -6.92
CA LEU A 502 -0.14 4.36 -7.35
C LEU A 502 1.05 4.58 -6.42
N ILE A 503 1.65 3.50 -5.94
CA ILE A 503 2.88 3.51 -5.13
C ILE A 503 3.90 2.57 -5.75
N VAL A 504 5.07 3.10 -6.05
CA VAL A 504 6.20 2.36 -6.65
C VAL A 504 7.34 2.29 -5.64
N PHE A 505 7.76 1.08 -5.32
CA PHE A 505 8.94 0.77 -4.51
C PHE A 505 9.99 0.15 -5.41
N VAL A 506 11.17 0.75 -5.48
CA VAL A 506 12.33 0.19 -6.20
C VAL A 506 13.38 -0.18 -5.16
N ARG A 507 13.80 -1.45 -5.13
CA ARG A 507 14.88 -1.90 -4.24
C ARG A 507 16.23 -1.45 -4.80
N ASP A 508 17.02 -0.74 -4.01
CA ASP A 508 18.41 -0.38 -4.37
C ASP A 508 19.35 -0.75 -3.21
N LYS A 509 20.12 -1.83 -3.37
CA LYS A 509 21.11 -2.30 -2.38
C LYS A 509 22.30 -1.36 -2.26
N ASN A 510 22.58 -0.45 -3.20
CA ASN A 510 23.67 0.50 -3.02
C ASN A 510 23.37 1.51 -1.91
N LYS A 511 22.08 1.76 -1.63
CA LYS A 511 21.63 2.53 -0.46
C LYS A 511 21.78 1.79 0.87
N ASP A 512 22.19 0.52 0.84
CA ASP A 512 22.47 -0.34 2.00
C ASP A 512 23.93 -0.28 2.45
N LEU A 513 24.83 0.23 1.60
CA LEU A 513 26.26 0.23 1.88
C LEU A 513 26.60 1.23 3.00
N ILE A 514 27.17 0.72 4.10
CA ILE A 514 27.70 1.56 5.17
C ILE A 514 28.91 2.32 4.63
N SER A 515 28.74 3.63 4.44
CA SER A 515 29.78 4.50 3.89
C SER A 515 30.68 5.10 4.97
N ASN A 516 30.18 5.23 6.21
CA ASN A 516 30.87 5.96 7.28
C ASN A 516 31.04 5.15 8.58
N LYS A 517 32.20 5.31 9.24
CA LYS A 517 32.56 4.67 10.52
C LYS A 517 31.60 5.02 11.67
N ALA A 518 31.02 6.21 11.66
CA ALA A 518 30.04 6.68 12.65
C ALA A 518 28.68 5.95 12.54
N GLU A 519 28.28 5.55 11.33
CA GLU A 519 27.03 4.82 11.11
C GLU A 519 27.14 3.38 11.63
N LEU A 520 28.32 2.77 11.46
CA LEU A 520 28.66 1.47 12.05
C LEU A 520 28.68 1.53 13.59
N GLU A 521 29.28 2.57 14.19
CA GLU A 521 29.30 2.74 15.65
C GLU A 521 27.91 2.88 16.24
N LYS A 522 26.98 3.55 15.54
CA LYS A 522 25.58 3.67 15.96
C LYS A 522 24.85 2.32 15.92
N ILE A 523 25.06 1.53 14.87
CA ILE A 523 24.50 0.17 14.74
C ILE A 523 25.10 -0.77 15.81
N LEU A 524 26.39 -0.65 16.12
CA LEU A 524 27.06 -1.41 17.19
C LEU A 524 26.53 -1.06 18.58
N GLN A 525 26.22 0.21 18.84
CA GLN A 525 25.56 0.65 20.08
C GLN A 525 24.14 0.12 20.19
N GLU A 526 23.33 0.22 19.13
CA GLU A 526 21.94 -0.28 19.10
C GLU A 526 21.87 -1.82 19.24
N SER A 527 22.91 -2.54 18.79
CA SER A 527 23.04 -4.00 18.94
C SER A 527 23.71 -4.46 20.24
N ASN A 528 24.02 -3.56 21.18
CA ASN A 528 24.68 -3.84 22.46
C ASN A 528 26.08 -4.52 22.34
N VAL A 529 26.86 -4.19 21.30
CA VAL A 529 28.18 -4.79 21.06
C VAL A 529 29.30 -3.78 21.35
N LYS A 530 30.14 -4.10 22.33
CA LYS A 530 31.11 -3.14 22.91
C LYS A 530 32.38 -2.88 22.09
N LYS A 531 32.73 -3.71 21.08
CA LYS A 531 33.84 -3.49 20.12
C LYS A 531 34.02 -4.69 19.18
N THR A 532 34.22 -4.41 17.88
CA THR A 532 34.71 -5.37 16.87
C THR A 532 35.72 -4.68 15.95
N ASN A 533 36.86 -5.34 15.69
CA ASN A 533 37.88 -4.91 14.71
C ASN A 533 37.45 -5.34 13.30
N MET A 534 36.31 -4.86 12.80
CA MET A 534 35.84 -5.21 11.46
C MET A 534 36.35 -4.20 10.42
N GLN A 535 37.06 -4.69 9.39
CA GLN A 535 37.42 -3.88 8.22
C GLN A 535 36.18 -3.62 7.36
N ILE A 536 36.01 -2.34 7.00
CA ILE A 536 34.82 -1.78 6.36
C ILE A 536 35.19 -1.53 4.89
N LYS A 537 34.79 -2.41 3.99
CA LYS A 537 34.68 -2.05 2.57
C LYS A 537 33.53 -2.83 1.95
N ASN A 538 32.55 -2.08 1.44
CA ASN A 538 31.45 -2.56 0.61
C ASN A 538 30.59 -3.70 1.19
N THR A 539 30.38 -3.75 2.50
CA THR A 539 29.47 -4.71 3.14
C THR A 539 28.14 -4.04 3.50
N THR A 540 27.03 -4.74 3.27
CA THR A 540 25.68 -4.30 3.64
C THR A 540 25.47 -4.33 5.16
N LYS A 541 24.47 -3.59 5.68
CA LYS A 541 24.18 -3.60 7.12
C LYS A 541 23.84 -4.99 7.65
N GLN A 542 23.15 -5.80 6.83
CA GLN A 542 22.80 -7.18 7.14
C GLN A 542 24.03 -8.08 7.31
N GLU A 543 24.99 -8.00 6.39
CA GLU A 543 26.24 -8.78 6.46
C GLU A 543 27.05 -8.44 7.72
N VAL A 544 27.03 -7.18 8.13
CA VAL A 544 27.67 -6.75 9.38
C VAL A 544 26.97 -7.33 10.59
N ILE A 545 25.63 -7.25 10.64
CA ILE A 545 24.83 -7.81 11.75
C ILE A 545 24.99 -9.33 11.82
N ASP A 546 24.97 -10.03 10.69
CA ASP A 546 25.12 -11.49 10.65
C ASP A 546 26.54 -11.91 11.02
N LYS A 547 27.56 -11.13 10.63
CA LYS A 547 28.94 -11.34 11.10
C LYS A 547 29.08 -11.10 12.60
N ILE A 548 28.39 -10.10 13.16
CA ILE A 548 28.34 -9.86 14.61
C ILE A 548 27.62 -11.01 15.35
N LYS A 549 26.47 -11.46 14.84
CA LYS A 549 25.73 -12.60 15.42
C LYS A 549 26.59 -13.86 15.40
N LYS A 550 27.29 -14.11 14.28
CA LYS A 550 28.22 -15.23 14.13
C LYS A 550 29.39 -15.12 15.12
N GLU A 551 30.03 -13.95 15.23
CA GLU A 551 31.08 -13.74 16.23
C GLU A 551 30.58 -13.94 17.67
N LYS A 552 29.36 -13.49 17.99
CA LYS A 552 28.76 -13.68 19.31
C LYS A 552 28.51 -15.17 19.58
N TYR A 553 27.91 -15.87 18.61
CA TYR A 553 27.70 -17.32 18.67
C TYR A 553 29.01 -18.07 18.90
N ASP A 554 30.06 -17.74 18.15
CA ASP A 554 31.38 -18.39 18.26
C ASP A 554 32.04 -18.15 19.64
N ARG A 555 31.94 -16.92 20.18
CA ARG A 555 32.43 -16.60 21.53
C ARG A 555 31.68 -17.38 22.61
N GLU A 556 30.37 -17.41 22.50
CA GLU A 556 29.48 -18.11 23.42
C GLU A 556 29.68 -19.63 23.36
N LEU A 557 29.84 -20.19 22.16
CA LEU A 557 30.17 -21.59 21.95
C LEU A 557 31.51 -21.95 22.60
N LYS A 558 32.52 -21.09 22.45
CA LYS A 558 33.84 -21.29 23.07
C LYS A 558 33.76 -21.34 24.60
N ILE A 559 33.01 -20.43 25.23
CA ILE A 559 32.82 -20.40 26.70
C ILE A 559 32.11 -21.67 27.17
N ARG A 560 31.03 -22.07 26.49
CA ARG A 560 30.29 -23.30 26.80
C ARG A 560 31.17 -24.54 26.67
N LEU A 561 31.95 -24.67 25.59
CA LEU A 561 32.89 -25.77 25.41
C LEU A 561 33.97 -25.82 26.50
N GLN A 562 34.49 -24.66 26.95
CA GLN A 562 35.43 -24.60 28.07
C GLN A 562 34.81 -25.07 29.38
N ARG A 563 33.54 -24.74 29.63
CA ARG A 563 32.81 -25.22 30.80
C ARG A 563 32.60 -26.74 30.76
N LEU A 564 32.21 -27.30 29.61
CA LEU A 564 32.07 -28.74 29.45
C LEU A 564 33.42 -29.47 29.65
N ASP A 565 34.52 -28.92 29.12
CA ASP A 565 35.86 -29.48 29.34
C ASP A 565 36.25 -29.50 30.84
N ARG A 566 35.91 -28.44 31.58
CA ARG A 566 36.11 -28.40 33.05
C ARG A 566 35.28 -29.46 33.77
N LEU A 567 33.99 -29.57 33.46
CA LEU A 567 33.11 -30.57 34.07
C LEU A 567 33.60 -32.00 33.79
N HIS A 568 34.08 -32.25 32.57
CA HIS A 568 34.69 -33.52 32.21
C HIS A 568 35.97 -33.80 33.01
N LYS A 569 36.86 -32.80 33.18
CA LYS A 569 38.10 -32.94 33.97
C LYS A 569 37.86 -33.19 35.47
N VAL A 570 36.77 -32.65 36.02
CA VAL A 570 36.39 -32.82 37.43
C VAL A 570 35.47 -34.04 37.63
N TRP A 571 35.26 -34.85 36.59
CA TRP A 571 34.42 -36.07 36.62
C TRP A 571 32.94 -35.82 37.01
N GLU A 572 32.42 -34.60 36.80
CA GLU A 572 31.02 -34.25 37.09
C GLU A 572 30.07 -34.64 35.94
N TYR A 573 29.97 -35.93 35.61
CA TYR A 573 29.27 -36.41 34.41
C TYR A 573 27.76 -36.15 34.38
N ILE A 574 27.08 -36.08 35.53
CA ILE A 574 25.64 -35.79 35.57
C ILE A 574 25.39 -34.35 35.10
N LYS A 575 26.14 -33.39 35.63
CA LYS A 575 26.07 -31.98 35.20
C LYS A 575 26.56 -31.81 33.77
N LEU A 576 27.60 -32.55 33.37
CA LEU A 576 28.09 -32.56 31.99
C LEU A 576 26.97 -32.95 31.00
N LYS A 577 26.22 -34.02 31.30
CA LYS A 577 25.07 -34.47 30.50
C LYS A 577 23.97 -33.41 30.45
N GLN A 578 23.63 -32.81 31.59
CA GLN A 578 22.59 -31.77 31.67
C GLN A 578 22.96 -30.52 30.86
N ASP A 579 24.18 -30.01 31.04
CA ASP A 579 24.65 -28.80 30.35
C ASP A 579 24.71 -29.02 28.83
N VAL A 580 25.18 -30.18 28.36
CA VAL A 580 25.15 -30.51 26.91
C VAL A 580 23.71 -30.51 26.36
N LEU A 581 22.75 -31.10 27.06
CA LEU A 581 21.36 -31.13 26.62
C LEU A 581 20.72 -29.73 26.61
N ILE A 582 21.06 -28.88 27.57
CA ILE A 582 20.62 -27.48 27.60
C ILE A 582 21.19 -26.74 26.38
N TYR A 583 22.48 -26.91 26.09
CA TYR A 583 23.11 -26.24 24.94
C TYR A 583 22.53 -26.68 23.60
N TYR A 584 22.17 -27.96 23.45
CA TYR A 584 21.45 -28.41 22.25
C TYR A 584 20.05 -27.79 22.13
N LYS A 585 19.32 -27.61 23.23
CA LYS A 585 18.03 -26.89 23.23
C LYS A 585 18.20 -25.41 22.87
N GLU A 586 19.32 -24.81 23.23
CA GLU A 586 19.72 -23.46 22.85
C GLU A 586 20.31 -23.37 21.42
N TRP A 587 20.22 -24.44 20.62
CA TRP A 587 20.75 -24.52 19.24
C TRP A 587 22.28 -24.39 19.11
N PHE A 588 23.03 -24.68 20.16
CA PHE A 588 24.49 -24.85 20.09
C PHE A 588 24.85 -26.29 19.74
N VAL A 589 25.50 -26.50 18.59
CA VAL A 589 25.88 -27.82 18.10
C VAL A 589 27.37 -27.85 17.78
N HIS A 590 28.10 -28.81 18.36
CA HIS A 590 29.53 -28.99 18.11
C HIS A 590 29.96 -30.44 18.41
N ASP A 591 30.91 -30.99 17.66
CA ASP A 591 31.33 -32.40 17.77
C ASP A 591 31.84 -32.77 19.18
N LYS A 592 32.61 -31.86 19.80
CA LYS A 592 33.04 -32.00 21.19
C LYS A 592 31.88 -32.19 22.19
N MET A 593 30.71 -31.57 21.96
CA MET A 593 29.55 -31.75 22.84
C MET A 593 29.01 -33.18 22.74
N LYS A 594 28.98 -33.74 21.52
CA LYS A 594 28.60 -35.14 21.29
C LYS A 594 29.56 -36.09 22.02
N TYR A 595 30.87 -35.86 21.88
CA TYR A 595 31.89 -36.61 22.61
C TYR A 595 31.68 -36.58 24.13
N TYR A 596 31.42 -35.41 24.72
CA TYR A 596 31.17 -35.30 26.16
C TYR A 596 29.87 -35.98 26.60
N LEU A 597 28.83 -35.92 25.78
CA LEU A 597 27.56 -36.60 26.06
C LEU A 597 27.73 -38.12 26.08
N GLU A 598 28.44 -38.68 25.10
CA GLU A 598 28.74 -40.11 25.03
C GLU A 598 29.53 -40.58 26.26
N LYS A 599 30.54 -39.82 26.68
CA LYS A 599 31.30 -40.12 27.91
C LYS A 599 30.44 -40.06 29.17
N ALA A 600 29.53 -39.10 29.26
CA ALA A 600 28.63 -39.00 30.40
C ALA A 600 27.64 -40.17 30.47
N ILE A 601 27.07 -40.59 29.34
CA ILE A 601 26.16 -41.75 29.25
C ILE A 601 26.90 -43.04 29.60
N TRP A 602 28.11 -43.23 29.08
CA TRP A 602 28.91 -44.41 29.39
C TRP A 602 29.22 -44.51 30.89
N ASN A 603 29.55 -43.38 31.54
CA ASN A 603 29.78 -43.36 32.97
C ASN A 603 28.51 -43.68 33.77
N GLU A 604 27.35 -43.17 33.35
CA GLU A 604 26.06 -43.47 33.97
C GLU A 604 25.72 -44.97 33.88
N GLN A 605 25.90 -45.57 32.71
CA GLN A 605 25.71 -47.02 32.51
C GLN A 605 26.66 -47.83 33.41
N ARG A 606 27.93 -47.41 33.50
CA ARG A 606 28.91 -48.05 34.38
C ARG A 606 28.51 -47.96 35.86
N VAL A 607 27.99 -46.81 36.31
CA VAL A 607 27.49 -46.63 37.68
C VAL A 607 26.26 -47.51 37.95
N ILE A 608 25.35 -47.62 36.99
CA ILE A 608 24.17 -48.50 37.09
C ILE A 608 24.60 -49.96 37.18
N ALA A 609 25.50 -50.41 36.30
CA ALA A 609 26.04 -51.77 36.29
C ALA A 609 26.71 -52.09 37.64
N LYS A 610 27.55 -51.18 38.15
CA LYS A 610 28.20 -51.35 39.47
C LYS A 610 27.17 -51.48 40.60
N LYS A 611 26.13 -50.65 40.61
CA LYS A 611 25.05 -50.76 41.63
C LYS A 611 24.28 -52.08 41.52
N GLN A 612 24.07 -52.59 40.31
CA GLN A 612 23.43 -53.89 40.10
C GLN A 612 24.33 -55.02 40.60
N GLU A 613 25.63 -54.96 40.31
CA GLU A 613 26.63 -55.89 40.80
C GLU A 613 26.70 -55.88 42.35
N ASP A 614 26.77 -54.70 42.97
CA ASP A 614 26.74 -54.56 44.43
C ASP A 614 25.45 -55.16 45.05
N LYS A 615 24.30 -54.99 44.39
CA LYS A 615 23.02 -55.56 44.82
C LYS A 615 23.01 -57.09 44.67
N LEU A 616 23.55 -57.60 43.57
CA LEU A 616 23.71 -59.04 43.32
C LEU A 616 24.64 -59.67 44.36
N GLN A 617 25.77 -59.02 44.66
CA GLN A 617 26.73 -59.48 45.66
C GLN A 617 26.11 -59.57 47.06
N LYS A 618 25.33 -58.56 47.46
CA LYS A 618 24.57 -58.60 48.72
C LYS A 618 23.55 -59.73 48.74
N LYS A 619 22.81 -59.93 47.65
CA LYS A 619 21.82 -61.03 47.57
C LYS A 619 22.49 -62.41 47.58
N TYR A 620 23.64 -62.54 46.92
CA TYR A 620 24.48 -63.75 46.99
C TYR A 620 24.91 -64.06 48.42
N GLN A 621 25.41 -63.07 49.16
CA GLN A 621 25.80 -63.27 50.55
C GLN A 621 24.63 -63.75 51.42
N VAL A 622 23.44 -63.17 51.26
CA VAL A 622 22.22 -63.60 51.96
C VAL A 622 21.84 -65.05 51.61
N LEU A 623 21.93 -65.44 50.34
CA LEU A 623 21.64 -66.80 49.91
C LEU A 623 22.64 -67.81 50.49
N VAL A 624 23.93 -67.46 50.56
CA VAL A 624 24.97 -68.28 51.20
C VAL A 624 24.68 -68.46 52.68
N ASP A 625 24.24 -67.40 53.38
CA ASP A 625 23.92 -67.48 54.80
C ASP A 625 22.65 -68.32 55.07
N LEU A 626 21.64 -68.23 54.20
CA LEU A 626 20.45 -69.10 54.26
C LEU A 626 20.80 -70.57 53.96
N TYR A 627 21.70 -70.81 53.01
CA TYR A 627 22.19 -72.15 52.69
C TYR A 627 22.89 -72.79 53.90
N LYS A 628 23.73 -72.04 54.61
CA LYS A 628 24.38 -72.49 55.86
C LYS A 628 23.37 -72.82 56.98
N LYS A 629 22.17 -72.23 56.93
CA LYS A 629 21.07 -72.49 57.88
C LYS A 629 20.14 -73.63 57.43
N TRP A 630 20.50 -74.37 56.37
CA TRP A 630 19.73 -75.49 55.83
C TRP A 630 18.38 -75.10 55.20
N GLU A 631 18.16 -73.81 54.87
CA GLU A 631 16.92 -73.28 54.28
C GLU A 631 16.89 -73.42 52.74
N TYR A 632 17.08 -74.64 52.23
CA TYR A 632 17.36 -74.88 50.81
C TYR A 632 16.22 -74.51 49.86
N ASN A 633 14.97 -74.73 50.25
CA ASN A 633 13.81 -74.42 49.41
C ASN A 633 13.72 -72.90 49.12
N ILE A 634 14.04 -72.07 50.11
CA ILE A 634 14.06 -70.61 49.99
C ILE A 634 15.23 -70.18 49.08
N VAL A 635 16.40 -70.77 49.28
CA VAL A 635 17.59 -70.47 48.46
C VAL A 635 17.34 -70.81 46.99
N ILE A 636 16.76 -71.98 46.69
CA ILE A 636 16.45 -72.40 45.31
C ILE A 636 15.46 -71.43 44.67
N LYS A 637 14.35 -71.11 45.35
CA LYS A 637 13.33 -70.20 44.83
C LYS A 637 13.89 -68.81 44.52
N GLU A 638 14.70 -68.26 45.42
CA GLU A 638 15.27 -66.93 45.24
C GLU A 638 16.44 -66.87 44.26
N ALA A 639 17.24 -67.93 44.15
CA ALA A 639 18.26 -68.04 43.12
C ALA A 639 17.61 -68.10 41.72
N ILE A 640 16.54 -68.89 41.59
CA ILE A 640 15.71 -68.95 40.37
C ILE A 640 15.17 -67.55 40.01
N ASP A 641 14.57 -66.83 40.96
CA ASP A 641 14.02 -65.49 40.69
C ASP A 641 15.09 -64.48 40.25
N VAL A 642 16.31 -64.53 40.81
CA VAL A 642 17.43 -63.67 40.36
C VAL A 642 17.87 -64.01 38.95
N ILE A 643 17.99 -65.30 38.62
CA ILE A 643 18.36 -65.77 37.29
C ILE A 643 17.31 -65.31 36.27
N PHE A 644 16.03 -65.55 36.54
CA PHE A 644 14.94 -65.19 35.62
C PHE A 644 14.71 -63.68 35.47
N LYS A 645 14.95 -62.86 36.52
CA LYS A 645 14.79 -61.40 36.42
C LYS A 645 15.97 -60.70 35.75
N ASN A 646 17.19 -61.22 35.89
CA ASN A 646 18.40 -60.57 35.37
C ASN A 646 18.87 -61.10 34.01
N TRP A 647 18.56 -62.36 33.66
CA TRP A 647 18.66 -62.83 32.28
C TRP A 647 17.32 -62.61 31.58
N LYS A 648 17.21 -61.52 30.82
CA LYS A 648 16.28 -61.49 29.68
C LYS A 648 16.87 -62.42 28.60
N ILE A 649 16.43 -63.68 28.58
CA ILE A 649 16.36 -64.44 27.33
C ILE A 649 15.09 -64.00 26.60
#